data_AF-A0A9K3CR13-F1
#
_entry.id   AF-A0A9K3CR13-F1
#
_cell.length_a   1.000
_cell.length_b   1.000
_cell.length_c   1.000
_cell.angle_alpha   90.00
_cell.angle_beta   90.00
_cell.angle_gamma   90.00
#
_symmetry.space_group_name_H-M   'P 1'
#
loop_
_entity.id
_entity.type
_entity.pdbx_description
1 polymer ?
#
loop_
_entity_poly.entity_id
_entity_poly.type
_entity_poly.pdbx_seq_one_letter_code
_entity_poly.pdbx_strand_id
1 'polypeptide(L)'
;EYPDHVLTAADLPTSFNWVEKYSSCAPALNDQGTCGCCWAMTTEYVLQARLCQATGKTMDFSYGDLVECDNTSCYGVTNNGCSGGHFLCSFKYTQGTGLTTDDCVPYEYHRITWPYPSQDCSDGCTSTGKSKPRYKSGAYYRLPNTPEDVMLDIYENGPVSTQMKIYGDFYGHSSGVYIKSSTTYRGGHAVSIVGWGTEGGVDYWLVANSWGLSWGENGYFKIRRGTNEAGIEAIIAAADLDTGGVTPPDVDDDDGGEVPANTSITITSPKAGSVASTGAKISVTWQTVGDTGDKVTVYLLKGGKVIETIGTWTNDGQEYYTVPSDAEQGSDYTIKIVSATDSKITDTSDAFTITSPVSVSVSEPKEGAEWERGEPYTVKYTTVGSVSAVTVDLVQINNDNKIMSFRATENTGSFTISIADDAPLGASAYKIRVSIDGTSPSVSASSGAISIVDKAGVDIDVTSPAKDASYEVGSSVPLRWEVAGPTLANVTLSLVKGGKVAEVIGTVPNSGSYGWTVPTSQDPGTDYCIRVSNPTVVSEYGDSGMFAITYTPAVCTLSMTLPTSTSVWIADKPQTIRFSSANCSAVKVELLLGNSVVVTVADQITTSSLTYTPPANIIPATSDDYSIRVTDIASKVFASSGDFEIQTPVSGAKATIKSVSEPAKYEVWNKGSPAVLEVTGEYFSSSTVFKADLLLSGAAVGSLTLQPATITKSNTVASMLVTSVPQADGSNSPLPESDKYTVRVRADDNDWVTSEAFSLAASPSSDLRLTSPSTESDTEWKILTPAEIKWESSLSPAQTLTIQLWHGDELVSTLANTVSSALGRYTVTLPTDVEPSADMRLRIRTTTSPYHYSDSGLVHVEGVDLPTTDPLPAPAPLTPTEPEEPTEPEEPTEPEEPTEPEEPTEPEEPTEPEEPTEPEVPVPPPSDEPLAVYYPTADTVVSAGNVMTLRWTSNIADPDVTISVLLYKGNILAKKFASYAPNNGEYVLSLPSDLDAGDNYKFRIRTANSYPIDYADSGIFTIGVSSVTVAYPREETEWQMGDTYTARWKTEYGVKFVDIELLNANQHIAWIAKGVKNTGAYEYELPEEMAASDGYAIRVCASDSDGDCSASDLFAVQTLAVLGDMDSAFRVEPAVLMGTLSLVLVALVTLVMTT
;
A
#
# COMPACT_ATOMS: atom_id res chain seq x y z
N GLU A 1 -42.87 -4.73 -19.90
CA GLU A 1 -41.63 -4.84 -19.11
C GLU A 1 -41.66 -3.77 -18.03
N TYR A 2 -40.90 -3.96 -16.96
CA TYR A 2 -40.70 -2.93 -15.94
C TYR A 2 -39.78 -1.85 -16.54
N PRO A 3 -40.10 -0.55 -16.44
CA PRO A 3 -39.29 0.50 -17.04
C PRO A 3 -37.89 0.54 -16.41
N ASP A 4 -36.88 0.79 -17.24
CA ASP A 4 -35.53 1.06 -16.75
C ASP A 4 -35.52 2.40 -16.03
N HIS A 5 -35.02 2.40 -14.80
CA HIS A 5 -34.90 3.60 -13.97
C HIS A 5 -33.56 4.29 -14.17
N VAL A 6 -33.56 5.61 -14.16
CA VAL A 6 -32.35 6.44 -14.35
C VAL A 6 -31.58 6.59 -13.05
N LEU A 7 -32.29 6.56 -11.93
CA LEU A 7 -31.76 6.68 -10.57
C LEU A 7 -31.63 5.31 -9.91
N THR A 8 -30.85 5.25 -8.84
CA THR A 8 -30.75 4.08 -7.96
C THR A 8 -31.37 4.39 -6.60
N ALA A 9 -31.65 3.35 -5.80
CA ALA A 9 -32.20 3.52 -4.46
C ALA A 9 -31.36 4.42 -3.53
N ALA A 10 -30.04 4.53 -3.79
CA ALA A 10 -29.13 5.38 -3.03
C ALA A 10 -29.30 6.88 -3.34
N ASP A 11 -29.88 7.23 -4.50
CA ASP A 11 -30.13 8.61 -4.91
C ASP A 11 -31.44 9.18 -4.33
N LEU A 12 -32.26 8.32 -3.73
CA LEU A 12 -33.58 8.68 -3.23
C LEU A 12 -33.49 9.37 -1.86
N PRO A 13 -34.28 10.43 -1.62
CA PRO A 13 -34.31 11.08 -0.30
C PRO A 13 -34.87 10.12 0.76
N THR A 14 -34.44 10.28 2.02
CA THR A 14 -34.94 9.48 3.15
C THR A 14 -36.44 9.64 3.39
N SER A 15 -37.01 10.77 2.99
CA SER A 15 -38.44 11.01 2.95
C SER A 15 -38.84 11.71 1.66
N PHE A 16 -39.96 11.29 1.08
CA PHE A 16 -40.52 11.89 -0.13
C PHE A 16 -42.03 11.95 -0.01
N ASN A 17 -42.59 13.12 -0.27
CA ASN A 17 -44.03 13.31 -0.40
C ASN A 17 -44.34 13.82 -1.80
N TRP A 18 -44.84 12.92 -2.66
CA TRP A 18 -45.17 13.27 -4.04
C TRP A 18 -46.25 14.35 -4.11
N VAL A 19 -47.25 14.29 -3.22
CA VAL A 19 -48.37 15.23 -3.15
C VAL A 19 -47.88 16.65 -2.84
N GLU A 20 -46.86 16.78 -1.99
CA GLU A 20 -46.26 18.09 -1.70
C GLU A 20 -45.41 18.60 -2.87
N LYS A 21 -44.59 17.72 -3.49
CA LYS A 21 -43.71 18.10 -4.61
C LYS A 21 -44.49 18.48 -5.87
N TYR A 22 -45.58 17.78 -6.15
CA TYR A 22 -46.42 17.96 -7.34
C TYR A 22 -47.83 18.37 -6.94
N SER A 23 -47.96 19.37 -6.06
CA SER A 23 -49.24 19.78 -5.48
C SER A 23 -50.31 20.20 -6.51
N SER A 24 -49.91 20.72 -7.66
CA SER A 24 -50.83 21.04 -8.77
C SER A 24 -51.35 19.81 -9.53
N CYS A 25 -50.68 18.66 -9.36
CA CYS A 25 -51.02 17.40 -10.00
C CYS A 25 -51.70 16.40 -9.08
N ALA A 26 -51.79 16.68 -7.78
CA ALA A 26 -52.42 15.80 -6.81
C ALA A 26 -53.93 15.65 -7.12
N PRO A 27 -54.41 14.44 -7.48
CA PRO A 27 -55.84 14.20 -7.65
C PRO A 27 -56.58 14.41 -6.33
N ALA A 28 -57.86 14.78 -6.42
CA ALA A 28 -58.69 14.92 -5.24
C ALA A 28 -58.90 13.57 -4.53
N LEU A 29 -58.82 13.55 -3.20
CA LEU A 29 -59.17 12.35 -2.43
C LEU A 29 -60.69 12.20 -2.33
N ASN A 30 -61.22 11.33 -3.18
CA ASN A 30 -62.63 11.01 -3.29
C ASN A 30 -63.09 10.01 -2.20
N ASP A 31 -64.40 9.90 -1.97
CA ASP A 31 -65.02 9.00 -1.00
C ASP A 31 -65.82 7.90 -1.71
N GLN A 32 -65.39 6.64 -1.53
CA GLN A 32 -66.04 5.45 -2.11
C GLN A 32 -67.42 5.13 -1.48
N GLY A 33 -67.78 5.74 -0.35
CA GLY A 33 -69.00 5.43 0.39
C GLY A 33 -69.09 3.96 0.81
N THR A 34 -70.28 3.34 0.72
CA THR A 34 -70.46 1.88 0.92
C THR A 34 -70.27 1.04 -0.35
N CYS A 35 -69.66 1.59 -1.40
CA CYS A 35 -69.34 0.84 -2.61
C CYS A 35 -67.93 0.25 -2.50
N GLY A 36 -67.75 -1.04 -2.82
CA GLY A 36 -66.44 -1.70 -2.82
C GLY A 36 -65.56 -1.34 -4.03
N CYS A 37 -65.48 -0.06 -4.41
CA CYS A 37 -64.81 0.41 -5.63
C CYS A 37 -63.38 0.93 -5.43
N CYS A 38 -62.73 0.63 -4.30
CA CYS A 38 -61.33 1.00 -4.03
C CYS A 38 -60.37 0.63 -5.17
N TRP A 39 -60.61 -0.50 -5.84
CA TRP A 39 -59.85 -0.99 -7.00
C TRP A 39 -59.92 -0.06 -8.21
N ALA A 40 -61.06 0.59 -8.44
CA ALA A 40 -61.23 1.56 -9.53
C ALA A 40 -60.61 2.91 -9.17
N MET A 41 -60.80 3.36 -7.93
CA MET A 41 -60.31 4.66 -7.47
C MET A 41 -58.77 4.73 -7.42
N THR A 42 -58.09 3.66 -7.00
CA THR A 42 -56.62 3.65 -7.07
C THR A 42 -56.10 3.68 -8.51
N THR A 43 -56.80 3.01 -9.44
CA THR A 43 -56.41 3.01 -10.86
C THR A 43 -56.55 4.40 -11.46
N GLU A 44 -57.68 5.05 -11.21
CA GLU A 44 -57.95 6.43 -11.63
C GLU A 44 -56.92 7.40 -11.06
N TYR A 45 -56.71 7.38 -9.73
CA TYR A 45 -55.77 8.26 -9.04
C TYR A 45 -54.35 8.17 -9.64
N VAL A 46 -53.86 6.95 -9.89
CA VAL A 46 -52.53 6.74 -10.48
C VAL A 46 -52.46 7.26 -11.91
N LEU A 47 -53.46 6.97 -12.76
CA LEU A 47 -53.45 7.44 -14.15
C LEU A 47 -53.49 8.97 -14.24
N GLN A 48 -54.32 9.62 -13.41
CA GLN A 48 -54.42 11.07 -13.36
C GLN A 48 -53.12 11.72 -12.87
N ALA A 49 -52.56 11.20 -11.77
CA ALA A 49 -51.33 11.72 -11.17
C ALA A 49 -50.14 11.63 -12.14
N ARG A 50 -49.98 10.48 -12.79
CA ARG A 50 -48.88 10.23 -13.73
C ARG A 50 -49.03 11.00 -15.03
N LEU A 51 -50.25 11.15 -15.56
CA LEU A 51 -50.50 12.03 -16.70
C LEU A 51 -50.06 13.46 -16.41
N CYS A 52 -50.45 14.00 -15.26
CA CYS A 52 -50.08 15.37 -14.90
C CYS A 52 -48.59 15.53 -14.66
N GLN A 53 -47.94 14.56 -14.00
CA GLN A 53 -46.48 14.59 -13.85
C GLN A 53 -45.76 14.57 -15.20
N ALA A 54 -46.20 13.75 -16.14
CA ALA A 54 -45.57 13.62 -17.45
C ALA A 54 -45.82 14.81 -18.38
N THR A 55 -47.02 15.43 -18.31
CA THR A 55 -47.47 16.42 -19.31
C THR A 55 -47.69 17.83 -18.76
N GLY A 56 -47.77 17.98 -17.44
CA GLY A 56 -48.21 19.20 -16.76
C GLY A 56 -49.72 19.49 -16.89
N LYS A 57 -50.49 18.62 -17.57
CA LYS A 57 -51.94 18.79 -17.76
C LYS A 57 -52.71 17.85 -16.84
N THR A 58 -53.76 18.37 -16.20
CA THR A 58 -54.69 17.56 -15.41
C THR A 58 -55.87 17.11 -16.27
N MET A 59 -56.34 15.89 -16.03
CA MET A 59 -57.58 15.36 -16.59
C MET A 59 -58.30 14.61 -15.49
N ASP A 60 -59.55 14.96 -15.24
CA ASP A 60 -60.37 14.33 -14.20
C ASP A 60 -61.03 13.07 -14.76
N PHE A 61 -60.50 11.91 -14.37
CA PHE A 61 -60.92 10.63 -14.92
C PHE A 61 -62.08 10.02 -14.13
N SER A 62 -63.00 9.38 -14.85
CA SER A 62 -64.17 8.77 -14.24
C SER A 62 -63.83 7.41 -13.64
N TYR A 63 -63.65 7.33 -12.32
CA TYR A 63 -63.69 6.03 -11.64
C TYR A 63 -65.10 5.41 -11.66
N GLY A 64 -66.15 6.21 -11.88
CA GLY A 64 -67.51 5.72 -12.13
C GLY A 64 -67.62 4.83 -13.37
N ASP A 65 -66.93 5.19 -14.46
CA ASP A 65 -66.86 4.41 -15.70
C ASP A 65 -66.20 3.05 -15.47
N LEU A 66 -65.13 2.97 -14.67
CA LEU A 66 -64.57 1.67 -14.26
C LEU A 66 -65.61 0.86 -13.47
N VAL A 67 -66.28 1.47 -12.50
CA VAL A 67 -67.26 0.76 -11.65
C VAL A 67 -68.46 0.25 -12.45
N GLU A 68 -68.93 1.01 -13.45
CA GLU A 68 -70.08 0.66 -14.28
C GLU A 68 -69.73 -0.28 -15.44
N CYS A 69 -68.55 -0.14 -16.05
CA CYS A 69 -68.23 -0.77 -17.34
C CYS A 69 -67.09 -1.80 -17.29
N ASP A 70 -66.20 -1.76 -16.30
CA ASP A 70 -65.07 -2.69 -16.22
C ASP A 70 -65.52 -4.02 -15.60
N ASN A 71 -65.79 -4.99 -16.49
CA ASN A 71 -66.05 -6.39 -16.14
C ASN A 71 -64.86 -7.32 -16.47
N THR A 72 -63.65 -6.75 -16.58
CA THR A 72 -62.46 -7.48 -17.00
C THR A 72 -62.14 -8.59 -16.03
N SER A 73 -61.96 -9.79 -16.57
CA SER A 73 -61.53 -10.97 -15.83
C SER A 73 -60.02 -11.20 -16.03
N CYS A 74 -59.26 -11.18 -14.95
CA CYS A 74 -57.83 -11.43 -14.96
C CYS A 74 -57.39 -12.01 -13.60
N TYR A 75 -56.31 -12.80 -13.58
CA TYR A 75 -55.77 -13.44 -12.37
C TYR A 75 -56.80 -14.22 -11.52
N GLY A 76 -57.82 -14.80 -12.15
CA GLY A 76 -58.87 -15.57 -11.46
C GLY A 76 -59.90 -14.72 -10.71
N VAL A 77 -59.89 -13.39 -10.90
CA VAL A 77 -60.87 -12.44 -10.37
C VAL A 77 -61.52 -11.66 -11.50
N THR A 78 -62.74 -11.18 -11.27
CA THR A 78 -63.51 -10.38 -12.22
C THR A 78 -63.89 -9.08 -11.54
N ASN A 79 -63.63 -7.96 -12.21
CA ASN A 79 -64.10 -6.66 -11.73
C ASN A 79 -65.63 -6.63 -11.76
N ASN A 80 -66.25 -6.32 -10.62
CA ASN A 80 -67.68 -6.48 -10.43
C ASN A 80 -68.29 -5.29 -9.68
N GLY A 81 -67.98 -4.08 -10.15
CA GLY A 81 -68.49 -2.82 -9.61
C GLY A 81 -68.29 -2.70 -8.09
N CYS A 82 -69.38 -2.41 -7.37
CA CYS A 82 -69.36 -2.28 -5.91
C CYS A 82 -69.15 -3.58 -5.13
N SER A 83 -69.19 -4.75 -5.78
CA SER A 83 -68.92 -6.04 -5.13
C SER A 83 -67.41 -6.35 -5.01
N GLY A 84 -66.56 -5.45 -5.50
CA GLY A 84 -65.11 -5.59 -5.49
C GLY A 84 -64.53 -5.90 -6.86
N GLY A 85 -63.21 -5.80 -6.94
CA GLY A 85 -62.43 -5.93 -8.16
C GLY A 85 -60.94 -5.83 -7.84
N HIS A 86 -60.13 -5.81 -8.90
CA HIS A 86 -58.68 -5.84 -8.85
C HIS A 86 -58.10 -4.81 -9.83
N PHE A 87 -57.31 -3.87 -9.31
CA PHE A 87 -56.76 -2.74 -10.08
C PHE A 87 -55.89 -3.16 -11.27
N LEU A 88 -55.17 -4.27 -11.21
CA LEU A 88 -54.50 -4.85 -12.39
C LEU A 88 -55.46 -5.19 -13.55
N CYS A 89 -56.67 -5.68 -13.25
CA CYS A 89 -57.67 -5.92 -14.29
C CYS A 89 -58.18 -4.60 -14.87
N SER A 90 -58.21 -3.54 -14.07
CA SER A 90 -58.57 -2.19 -14.52
C SER A 90 -57.49 -1.58 -15.39
N PHE A 91 -56.21 -1.75 -15.07
CA PHE A 91 -55.14 -1.35 -15.98
C PHE A 91 -55.20 -2.10 -17.32
N LYS A 92 -55.59 -3.38 -17.31
CA LYS A 92 -55.87 -4.14 -18.53
C LYS A 92 -57.08 -3.59 -19.29
N TYR A 93 -58.13 -3.17 -18.57
CA TYR A 93 -59.30 -2.52 -19.17
C TYR A 93 -58.94 -1.17 -19.81
N THR A 94 -58.19 -0.33 -19.11
CA THR A 94 -57.78 0.99 -19.64
C THR A 94 -56.84 0.87 -20.82
N GLN A 95 -56.02 -0.18 -20.89
CA GLN A 95 -55.18 -0.45 -22.06
C GLN A 95 -56.02 -0.86 -23.30
N GLY A 96 -57.03 -1.72 -23.11
CA GLY A 96 -57.84 -2.24 -24.22
C GLY A 96 -58.95 -1.28 -24.66
N THR A 97 -59.74 -0.82 -23.70
CA THR A 97 -60.98 -0.04 -23.89
C THR A 97 -60.74 1.45 -23.69
N GLY A 98 -59.95 1.81 -22.68
CA GLY A 98 -59.75 3.19 -22.26
C GLY A 98 -60.83 3.71 -21.31
N LEU A 99 -60.50 4.81 -20.64
CA LEU A 99 -61.32 5.46 -19.62
C LEU A 99 -61.93 6.76 -20.15
N THR A 100 -63.06 7.20 -19.60
CA THR A 100 -63.62 8.52 -19.90
C THR A 100 -63.39 9.52 -18.75
N THR A 101 -63.82 10.78 -18.92
CA THR A 101 -63.72 11.82 -17.88
C THR A 101 -64.87 11.76 -16.88
N ASP A 102 -64.64 12.23 -15.66
CA ASP A 102 -65.68 12.28 -14.61
C ASP A 102 -66.90 13.11 -15.07
N ASP A 103 -66.68 14.22 -15.79
CA ASP A 103 -67.76 15.01 -16.40
C ASP A 103 -68.66 14.20 -17.34
N CYS A 104 -68.12 13.17 -18.01
CA CYS A 104 -68.88 12.32 -18.93
C CYS A 104 -69.68 11.24 -18.19
N VAL A 105 -69.07 10.61 -17.19
CA VAL A 105 -69.70 9.60 -16.33
C VAL A 105 -69.40 9.93 -14.87
N PRO A 106 -70.14 10.85 -14.25
CA PRO A 106 -69.84 11.29 -12.90
C PRO A 106 -70.15 10.18 -11.90
N TYR A 107 -69.32 10.05 -10.87
CA TYR A 107 -69.61 9.09 -9.80
C TYR A 107 -70.80 9.53 -8.94
N GLU A 108 -71.93 8.86 -9.14
CA GLU A 108 -73.10 9.01 -8.27
C GLU A 108 -73.28 7.76 -7.41
N TYR A 109 -72.79 7.83 -6.16
CA TYR A 109 -72.90 6.77 -5.16
C TYR A 109 -74.34 6.21 -4.96
N HIS A 110 -75.38 7.01 -5.27
CA HIS A 110 -76.79 6.61 -5.16
C HIS A 110 -77.41 6.03 -6.45
N ARG A 111 -76.70 6.05 -7.59
CA ARG A 111 -77.18 5.49 -8.88
C ARG A 111 -76.65 4.10 -9.20
N ILE A 112 -75.57 3.66 -8.57
CA ILE A 112 -75.02 2.33 -8.83
C ILE A 112 -75.98 1.29 -8.26
N THR A 113 -76.74 0.66 -9.15
CA THR A 113 -77.62 -0.46 -8.81
C THR A 113 -76.76 -1.63 -8.37
N TRP A 114 -76.63 -1.81 -7.05
CA TRP A 114 -76.30 -3.09 -6.45
C TRP A 114 -77.16 -4.20 -7.12
N PRO A 115 -76.57 -5.32 -7.61
CA PRO A 115 -75.27 -5.91 -7.26
C PRO A 115 -74.24 -6.03 -8.41
N TYR A 116 -74.42 -5.39 -9.57
CA TYR A 116 -73.58 -5.64 -10.75
C TYR A 116 -73.18 -4.34 -11.46
N PRO A 117 -72.03 -4.28 -12.17
CA PRO A 117 -71.86 -3.31 -13.23
C PRO A 117 -73.10 -3.43 -14.14
N SER A 118 -73.74 -2.31 -14.48
CA SER A 118 -74.92 -2.36 -15.34
C SER A 118 -74.52 -3.11 -16.61
N GLN A 119 -75.30 -4.11 -17.01
CA GLN A 119 -75.15 -4.72 -18.34
C GLN A 119 -75.24 -3.66 -19.46
N ASP A 120 -75.82 -2.50 -19.12
CA ASP A 120 -75.84 -1.29 -19.92
C ASP A 120 -74.64 -0.39 -19.54
N CYS A 121 -73.45 -0.68 -20.07
CA CYS A 121 -72.42 0.34 -20.19
C CYS A 121 -72.84 1.25 -21.35
N SER A 122 -73.30 2.47 -21.04
CA SER A 122 -73.72 3.42 -22.06
C SER A 122 -72.57 3.75 -23.02
N ASP A 123 -72.84 3.67 -24.34
CA ASP A 123 -71.93 4.11 -25.40
C ASP A 123 -71.77 5.64 -25.44
N GLY A 124 -72.63 6.39 -24.73
CA GLY A 124 -72.57 7.85 -24.58
C GLY A 124 -72.38 8.30 -23.13
N CYS A 125 -71.97 9.56 -22.94
CA CYS A 125 -71.85 10.18 -21.62
C CYS A 125 -73.19 10.17 -20.88
N THR A 126 -73.21 9.70 -19.63
CA THR A 126 -74.44 9.60 -18.82
C THR A 126 -74.95 10.97 -18.38
N SER A 127 -74.07 11.96 -18.31
CA SER A 127 -74.38 13.35 -17.97
C SER A 127 -75.04 14.14 -19.12
N THR A 128 -74.62 13.90 -20.37
CA THR A 128 -75.00 14.75 -21.53
C THR A 128 -75.63 14.00 -22.70
N GLY A 129 -75.52 12.67 -22.77
CA GLY A 129 -75.94 11.85 -23.90
C GLY A 129 -75.06 11.98 -25.16
N LYS A 130 -73.94 12.70 -25.08
CA LYS A 130 -72.95 12.85 -26.17
C LYS A 130 -72.08 11.60 -26.32
N SER A 131 -71.26 11.53 -27.38
CA SER A 131 -70.27 10.46 -27.56
C SER A 131 -69.30 10.39 -26.38
N LYS A 132 -69.05 9.18 -25.85
CA LYS A 132 -68.16 8.94 -24.71
C LYS A 132 -66.70 8.88 -25.16
N PRO A 133 -65.85 9.89 -24.86
CA PRO A 133 -64.42 9.84 -25.20
C PRO A 133 -63.74 8.72 -24.41
N ARG A 134 -62.73 8.07 -25.02
CA ARG A 134 -61.99 6.95 -24.42
C ARG A 134 -60.48 7.20 -24.52
N TYR A 135 -59.84 7.33 -23.37
CA TYR A 135 -58.42 7.57 -23.19
C TYR A 135 -57.74 6.28 -22.76
N LYS A 136 -56.87 5.74 -23.60
CA LYS A 136 -56.22 4.45 -23.36
C LYS A 136 -54.92 4.61 -22.60
N SER A 137 -54.66 3.71 -21.66
CA SER A 137 -53.34 3.61 -21.05
C SER A 137 -52.38 2.85 -21.97
N GLY A 138 -51.09 3.12 -21.81
CA GLY A 138 -50.03 2.26 -22.33
C GLY A 138 -49.99 0.89 -21.63
N ALA A 139 -48.88 0.18 -21.79
CA ALA A 139 -48.66 -1.07 -21.09
C ALA A 139 -48.56 -0.84 -19.57
N TYR A 140 -49.33 -1.60 -18.81
CA TYR A 140 -49.19 -1.64 -17.36
C TYR A 140 -48.12 -2.65 -16.97
N TYR A 141 -47.45 -2.40 -15.85
CA TYR A 141 -46.39 -3.24 -15.32
C TYR A 141 -46.55 -3.42 -13.82
N ARG A 142 -46.14 -4.60 -13.36
CA ARG A 142 -46.03 -4.90 -11.93
C ARG A 142 -44.60 -4.57 -11.50
N LEU A 143 -44.48 -3.83 -10.41
CA LEU A 143 -43.18 -3.52 -9.83
C LEU A 143 -42.61 -4.75 -9.10
N PRO A 144 -41.28 -4.88 -9.02
CA PRO A 144 -40.65 -5.73 -8.02
C PRO A 144 -41.20 -5.42 -6.63
N ASN A 145 -41.41 -6.45 -5.81
CA ASN A 145 -42.02 -6.31 -4.47
C ASN A 145 -40.98 -5.86 -3.41
N THR A 146 -40.03 -5.02 -3.82
CA THR A 146 -38.93 -4.47 -3.01
C THR A 146 -39.19 -2.98 -2.77
N PRO A 147 -39.10 -2.50 -1.51
CA PRO A 147 -39.36 -1.09 -1.21
C PRO A 147 -38.57 -0.11 -2.07
N GLU A 148 -37.33 -0.46 -2.41
CA GLU A 148 -36.41 0.37 -3.18
C GLU A 148 -36.94 0.64 -4.60
N ASP A 149 -37.37 -0.41 -5.30
CA ASP A 149 -37.96 -0.33 -6.65
C ASP A 149 -39.25 0.49 -6.66
N VAL A 150 -40.07 0.31 -5.61
CA VAL A 150 -41.32 1.06 -5.46
C VAL A 150 -41.06 2.55 -5.22
N MET A 151 -40.08 2.88 -4.37
CA MET A 151 -39.71 4.29 -4.14
C MET A 151 -39.17 4.93 -5.40
N LEU A 152 -38.36 4.19 -6.16
CA LEU A 152 -37.71 4.65 -7.37
C LEU A 152 -38.75 5.02 -8.44
N ASP A 153 -39.70 4.12 -8.70
CA ASP A 153 -40.78 4.36 -9.63
C ASP A 153 -41.71 5.50 -9.17
N ILE A 154 -41.99 5.60 -7.86
CA ILE A 154 -42.75 6.74 -7.32
C ILE A 154 -42.01 8.07 -7.54
N TYR A 155 -40.69 8.07 -7.37
CA TYR A 155 -39.88 9.27 -7.50
C TYR A 155 -39.80 9.77 -8.95
N GLU A 156 -39.62 8.87 -9.90
CA GLU A 156 -39.44 9.18 -11.31
C GLU A 156 -40.76 9.35 -12.06
N ASN A 157 -41.73 8.47 -11.80
CA ASN A 157 -42.93 8.31 -12.62
C ASN A 157 -44.22 8.68 -11.87
N GLY A 158 -44.18 8.72 -10.54
CA GLY A 158 -45.31 9.14 -9.70
C GLY A 158 -46.06 7.98 -9.03
N PRO A 159 -47.20 8.24 -8.38
CA PRO A 159 -47.88 7.28 -7.51
C PRO A 159 -48.13 5.90 -8.13
N VAL A 160 -48.18 4.88 -7.30
CA VAL A 160 -48.41 3.47 -7.71
C VAL A 160 -49.65 2.90 -7.03
N SER A 161 -50.32 1.94 -7.67
CA SER A 161 -51.46 1.23 -7.09
C SER A 161 -50.99 -0.02 -6.35
N THR A 162 -51.55 -0.26 -5.17
CA THR A 162 -51.29 -1.47 -4.38
C THR A 162 -52.58 -2.00 -3.74
N GLN A 163 -52.47 -3.16 -3.11
CA GLN A 163 -53.49 -3.73 -2.25
C GLN A 163 -52.94 -4.08 -0.87
N MET A 164 -53.80 -3.98 0.14
CA MET A 164 -53.50 -4.38 1.51
C MET A 164 -54.68 -5.14 2.13
N LYS A 165 -54.40 -5.84 3.22
CA LYS A 165 -55.40 -6.51 4.07
C LYS A 165 -55.87 -5.55 5.15
N ILE A 166 -57.19 -5.39 5.26
CA ILE A 166 -57.80 -4.57 6.30
C ILE A 166 -58.09 -5.45 7.52
N TYR A 167 -57.75 -4.91 8.69
CA TYR A 167 -58.03 -5.51 9.99
C TYR A 167 -58.92 -4.57 10.82
N GLY A 168 -59.56 -5.11 11.86
CA GLY A 168 -60.56 -4.37 12.63
C GLY A 168 -60.07 -3.06 13.25
N ASP A 169 -58.78 -2.95 13.54
CA ASP A 169 -58.11 -1.75 14.06
C ASP A 169 -57.87 -0.66 13.01
N PHE A 170 -57.76 -1.01 11.73
CA PHE A 170 -57.52 -0.04 10.66
C PHE A 170 -58.65 0.97 10.50
N TYR A 171 -59.92 0.58 10.69
CA TYR A 171 -61.06 1.49 10.59
C TYR A 171 -60.96 2.69 11.54
N GLY A 172 -60.38 2.49 12.73
CA GLY A 172 -60.20 3.54 13.73
C GLY A 172 -58.86 4.27 13.65
N HIS A 173 -58.03 3.98 12.64
CA HIS A 173 -56.75 4.65 12.46
C HIS A 173 -56.97 6.12 12.07
N SER A 174 -56.32 7.03 12.79
CA SER A 174 -56.48 8.49 12.60
C SER A 174 -55.17 9.23 12.37
N SER A 175 -54.03 8.70 12.82
CA SER A 175 -52.72 9.37 12.76
C SER A 175 -51.57 8.42 13.08
N GLY A 176 -50.35 8.82 12.69
CA GLY A 176 -49.12 8.07 12.94
C GLY A 176 -48.92 6.86 12.01
N VAL A 177 -47.88 6.08 12.23
CA VAL A 177 -47.60 4.89 11.40
C VAL A 177 -48.45 3.70 11.83
N TYR A 178 -49.37 3.28 10.95
CA TYR A 178 -50.19 2.09 11.15
C TYR A 178 -49.32 0.83 11.18
N ILE A 179 -49.45 0.08 12.26
CA ILE A 179 -48.89 -1.26 12.48
C ILE A 179 -50.03 -2.15 12.97
N LYS A 180 -50.28 -3.26 12.29
CA LYS A 180 -51.45 -4.09 12.54
C LYS A 180 -51.40 -4.74 13.94
N SER A 181 -52.26 -4.28 14.83
CA SER A 181 -52.45 -4.81 16.19
C SER A 181 -53.58 -5.85 16.28
N SER A 182 -54.60 -5.74 15.44
CA SER A 182 -55.73 -6.67 15.42
C SER A 182 -55.39 -7.95 14.66
N THR A 183 -56.02 -9.06 15.07
CA THR A 183 -56.02 -10.34 14.34
C THR A 183 -57.29 -10.52 13.51
N THR A 184 -58.25 -9.60 13.62
CA THR A 184 -59.56 -9.74 12.98
C THR A 184 -59.52 -9.22 11.55
N TYR A 185 -59.37 -10.13 10.58
CA TYR A 185 -59.39 -9.81 9.15
C TYR A 185 -60.77 -9.34 8.68
N ARG A 186 -60.81 -8.33 7.80
CA ARG A 186 -62.03 -7.67 7.33
C ARG A 186 -62.18 -7.65 5.81
N GLY A 187 -61.08 -7.81 5.07
CA GLY A 187 -61.10 -7.88 3.61
C GLY A 187 -59.80 -7.40 2.98
N GLY A 188 -59.75 -7.43 1.65
CA GLY A 188 -58.72 -6.74 0.87
C GLY A 188 -59.18 -5.33 0.53
N HIS A 189 -58.24 -4.41 0.36
CA HIS A 189 -58.49 -3.01 0.01
C HIS A 189 -57.38 -2.51 -0.89
N ALA A 190 -57.73 -1.73 -1.91
CA ALA A 190 -56.78 -1.17 -2.87
C ALA A 190 -56.57 0.32 -2.60
N VAL A 191 -55.31 0.76 -2.63
CA VAL A 191 -54.87 2.10 -2.22
C VAL A 191 -53.68 2.54 -3.06
N SER A 192 -53.36 3.84 -3.06
CA SER A 192 -52.25 4.38 -3.84
C SER A 192 -51.09 4.82 -2.95
N ILE A 193 -49.88 4.32 -3.20
CA ILE A 193 -48.68 4.79 -2.49
C ILE A 193 -48.20 6.08 -3.17
N VAL A 194 -48.03 7.14 -2.39
CA VAL A 194 -47.72 8.50 -2.87
C VAL A 194 -46.43 9.05 -2.26
N GLY A 195 -45.70 8.25 -1.50
CA GLY A 195 -44.47 8.70 -0.85
C GLY A 195 -44.01 7.77 0.26
N TRP A 196 -42.97 8.19 0.97
CA TRP A 196 -42.38 7.45 2.09
C TRP A 196 -41.69 8.40 3.07
N GLY A 197 -41.31 7.88 4.22
CA GLY A 197 -40.47 8.57 5.18
C GLY A 197 -40.20 7.74 6.42
N THR A 198 -39.70 8.38 7.47
CA THR A 198 -39.44 7.77 8.77
C THR A 198 -40.07 8.63 9.86
N GLU A 199 -40.87 8.02 10.73
CA GLU A 199 -41.50 8.70 11.87
C GLU A 199 -41.25 7.86 13.13
N GLY A 200 -40.67 8.47 14.16
CA GLY A 200 -40.39 7.76 15.43
C GLY A 200 -39.46 6.56 15.28
N GLY A 201 -38.56 6.56 14.28
CA GLY A 201 -37.68 5.43 13.96
C GLY A 201 -38.35 4.29 13.20
N VAL A 202 -39.59 4.48 12.73
CA VAL A 202 -40.31 3.51 11.90
C VAL A 202 -40.46 4.05 10.50
N ASP A 203 -39.94 3.31 9.52
CA ASP A 203 -40.11 3.62 8.12
C ASP A 203 -41.55 3.35 7.69
N TYR A 204 -42.10 4.27 6.89
CA TYR A 204 -43.49 4.21 6.45
C TYR A 204 -43.65 4.51 4.95
N TRP A 205 -44.71 3.95 4.38
CA TRP A 205 -45.34 4.41 3.14
C TRP A 205 -46.37 5.47 3.46
N LEU A 206 -46.36 6.58 2.72
CA LEU A 206 -47.44 7.55 2.69
C LEU A 206 -48.45 7.11 1.63
N VAL A 207 -49.71 6.96 2.03
CA VAL A 207 -50.72 6.30 1.21
C VAL A 207 -51.99 7.16 1.12
N ALA A 208 -52.46 7.37 -0.10
CA ALA A 208 -53.76 7.97 -0.40
C ALA A 208 -54.86 6.93 -0.22
N ASN A 209 -55.82 7.20 0.66
CA ASN A 209 -57.00 6.36 0.84
C ASN A 209 -58.21 6.90 0.05
N SER A 210 -59.24 6.07 -0.08
CA SER A 210 -60.48 6.35 -0.82
C SER A 210 -61.71 6.52 0.10
N TRP A 211 -61.51 6.88 1.37
CA TRP A 211 -62.57 7.02 2.39
C TRP A 211 -62.86 8.48 2.75
N GLY A 212 -62.56 9.39 1.83
CA GLY A 212 -62.76 10.82 1.99
C GLY A 212 -61.81 11.50 2.98
N LEU A 213 -61.85 12.84 2.98
CA LEU A 213 -60.94 13.69 3.75
C LEU A 213 -61.13 13.60 5.27
N SER A 214 -62.27 13.12 5.75
CA SER A 214 -62.55 13.02 7.19
C SER A 214 -61.87 11.82 7.88
N TRP A 215 -61.33 10.89 7.10
CA TRP A 215 -60.68 9.69 7.61
C TRP A 215 -59.16 9.85 7.63
N GLY A 216 -58.48 9.27 8.62
CA GLY A 216 -57.02 9.33 8.73
C GLY A 216 -56.47 10.77 8.86
N GLU A 217 -55.31 11.02 8.25
CA GLU A 217 -54.67 12.32 8.17
C GLU A 217 -55.12 13.04 6.89
N ASN A 218 -56.31 13.64 6.92
CA ASN A 218 -56.95 14.31 5.78
C ASN A 218 -57.12 13.39 4.54
N GLY A 219 -57.51 12.14 4.76
CA GLY A 219 -57.67 11.12 3.72
C GLY A 219 -56.40 10.32 3.41
N TYR A 220 -55.25 10.72 3.96
CA TYR A 220 -54.00 9.95 3.88
C TYR A 220 -53.77 9.12 5.14
N PHE A 221 -52.90 8.13 5.05
CA PHE A 221 -52.36 7.42 6.21
C PHE A 221 -50.92 6.98 5.97
N LYS A 222 -50.23 6.68 7.06
CA LYS A 222 -48.89 6.10 7.04
C LYS A 222 -48.97 4.64 7.47
N ILE A 223 -48.23 3.76 6.82
CA ILE A 223 -48.17 2.33 7.15
C ILE A 223 -46.74 1.83 7.06
N ARG A 224 -46.35 0.92 7.95
CA ARG A 224 -44.97 0.44 8.04
C ARG A 224 -44.45 -0.12 6.71
N ARG A 225 -43.29 0.38 6.28
CA ARG A 225 -42.55 -0.02 5.08
C ARG A 225 -41.45 -1.04 5.42
N GLY A 226 -41.12 -1.90 4.47
CA GLY A 226 -40.01 -2.87 4.53
C GLY A 226 -40.36 -4.22 5.17
N THR A 227 -41.56 -4.36 5.73
CA THR A 227 -42.02 -5.61 6.36
C THR A 227 -43.24 -6.19 5.67
N ASN A 228 -43.63 -5.68 4.49
CA ASN A 228 -44.86 -6.01 3.81
C ASN A 228 -46.08 -5.95 4.75
N GLU A 229 -46.15 -4.88 5.56
CA GLU A 229 -47.16 -4.70 6.60
C GLU A 229 -48.56 -4.79 5.99
N ALA A 230 -49.41 -5.62 6.58
CA ALA A 230 -50.73 -5.94 6.04
C ALA A 230 -50.75 -6.40 4.56
N GLY A 231 -49.62 -6.82 3.98
CA GLY A 231 -49.53 -7.24 2.58
C GLY A 231 -49.39 -6.10 1.56
N ILE A 232 -49.13 -4.85 2.00
CA ILE A 232 -49.10 -3.67 1.12
C ILE A 232 -47.97 -3.67 0.07
N GLU A 233 -46.93 -4.49 0.25
CA GLU A 233 -45.81 -4.65 -0.69
C GLU A 233 -45.95 -5.92 -1.56
N ALA A 234 -47.09 -6.62 -1.46
CA ALA A 234 -47.25 -7.92 -2.11
C ALA A 234 -47.57 -7.81 -3.62
N ILE A 235 -48.38 -6.82 -4.01
CA ILE A 235 -48.78 -6.57 -5.41
C ILE A 235 -48.84 -5.06 -5.61
N ILE A 236 -47.85 -4.53 -6.32
CA ILE A 236 -47.77 -3.11 -6.67
C ILE A 236 -47.65 -3.00 -8.18
N ALA A 237 -48.43 -2.09 -8.78
CA ALA A 237 -48.39 -1.88 -10.22
C ALA A 237 -48.71 -0.44 -10.59
N ALA A 238 -48.29 -0.08 -11.78
CA ALA A 238 -48.64 1.20 -12.39
C ALA A 238 -48.84 1.05 -13.89
N ALA A 239 -49.40 2.11 -14.47
CA ALA A 239 -49.56 2.28 -15.91
C ALA A 239 -49.48 3.78 -16.20
N ASP A 240 -48.95 4.11 -17.37
CA ASP A 240 -48.91 5.48 -17.86
C ASP A 240 -49.95 5.63 -18.98
N LEU A 241 -50.52 6.84 -19.13
CA LEU A 241 -51.44 7.12 -20.24
C LEU A 241 -50.68 7.19 -21.56
N ASP A 242 -51.29 6.68 -22.63
CA ASP A 242 -50.74 6.84 -23.98
C ASP A 242 -50.88 8.30 -24.39
N THR A 243 -49.79 9.07 -24.29
CA THR A 243 -49.77 10.51 -24.61
C THR A 243 -49.93 10.78 -26.11
N GLY A 244 -50.02 9.74 -26.96
CA GLY A 244 -50.21 9.82 -28.41
C GLY A 244 -51.62 10.16 -28.89
N GLY A 245 -52.55 10.60 -28.04
CA GLY A 245 -53.93 10.87 -28.48
C GLY A 245 -54.84 11.67 -27.55
N VAL A 246 -54.32 12.49 -26.63
CA VAL A 246 -55.14 13.16 -25.61
C VAL A 246 -55.28 14.67 -25.89
N THR A 247 -56.33 15.06 -26.62
CA THR A 247 -56.92 16.40 -26.48
C THR A 247 -58.01 16.34 -25.38
N PRO A 248 -58.00 17.23 -24.37
CA PRO A 248 -59.10 17.37 -23.42
C PRO A 248 -60.41 17.78 -24.14
N PRO A 249 -61.60 17.43 -23.62
CA PRO A 249 -62.86 17.91 -24.18
C PRO A 249 -62.98 19.42 -23.97
N ASP A 250 -63.27 20.15 -25.04
CA ASP A 250 -63.74 21.53 -24.96
C ASP A 250 -65.02 21.58 -24.11
N VAL A 251 -64.98 22.43 -23.09
CA VAL A 251 -66.16 22.77 -22.28
C VAL A 251 -67.03 23.66 -23.17
N ASP A 252 -68.14 23.11 -23.67
CA ASP A 252 -69.21 23.88 -24.31
C ASP A 252 -69.84 24.81 -23.27
N ASP A 253 -69.31 26.03 -23.14
CA ASP A 253 -70.01 27.16 -22.54
C ASP A 253 -70.71 27.92 -23.68
N ASP A 254 -71.98 27.57 -23.90
CA ASP A 254 -72.92 28.36 -24.68
C ASP A 254 -73.35 29.56 -23.80
N ASP A 255 -72.69 30.70 -23.98
CA ASP A 255 -73.34 31.99 -23.76
C ASP A 255 -72.88 33.01 -24.81
N GLY A 256 -73.84 33.57 -25.52
CA GLY A 256 -73.61 34.38 -26.72
C GLY A 256 -72.88 35.70 -26.44
N GLY A 257 -71.90 36.01 -27.31
CA GLY A 257 -71.28 37.33 -27.36
C GLY A 257 -70.29 37.49 -28.52
N GLU A 258 -70.67 38.34 -29.49
CA GLU A 258 -69.91 39.01 -30.58
C GLU A 258 -68.52 38.52 -31.05
N VAL A 259 -68.39 38.38 -32.38
CA VAL A 259 -67.17 38.09 -33.18
C VAL A 259 -65.99 39.03 -32.89
N PRO A 260 -64.73 38.52 -32.87
CA PRO A 260 -63.58 39.31 -33.34
C PRO A 260 -62.74 38.62 -34.44
N ALA A 261 -62.10 39.45 -35.27
CA ALA A 261 -61.44 39.14 -36.53
C ALA A 261 -59.91 38.94 -36.39
N ASN A 262 -59.48 37.84 -35.79
CA ASN A 262 -58.06 37.57 -35.53
C ASN A 262 -57.76 36.07 -35.58
N THR A 263 -57.65 35.55 -36.81
CA THR A 263 -57.20 34.18 -37.08
C THR A 263 -55.69 34.14 -37.34
N SER A 264 -54.91 33.37 -36.58
CA SER A 264 -53.45 33.28 -36.73
C SER A 264 -52.87 31.93 -36.27
N ILE A 265 -51.71 31.55 -36.83
CA ILE A 265 -50.83 30.46 -36.35
C ILE A 265 -49.54 31.11 -35.83
N THR A 266 -48.97 30.62 -34.74
CA THR A 266 -47.69 31.10 -34.18
C THR A 266 -46.83 29.93 -33.75
N ILE A 267 -45.64 29.78 -34.32
CA ILE A 267 -44.68 28.73 -34.00
C ILE A 267 -43.96 29.09 -32.69
N THR A 268 -43.98 28.17 -31.73
CA THR A 268 -43.35 28.32 -30.41
C THR A 268 -42.06 27.52 -30.24
N SER A 269 -41.79 26.56 -31.14
CA SER A 269 -40.54 25.79 -31.24
C SER A 269 -40.35 25.30 -32.68
N PRO A 270 -39.11 25.31 -33.23
CA PRO A 270 -37.83 25.64 -32.57
C PRO A 270 -37.65 27.14 -32.29
N LYS A 271 -36.88 27.46 -31.23
CA LYS A 271 -36.58 28.84 -30.79
C LYS A 271 -35.15 29.23 -31.19
N ALA A 272 -34.84 30.54 -31.13
CA ALA A 272 -33.48 31.02 -31.36
C ALA A 272 -32.46 30.31 -30.45
N GLY A 273 -31.43 29.72 -31.07
CA GLY A 273 -30.36 28.98 -30.36
C GLY A 273 -30.65 27.50 -30.14
N SER A 274 -31.79 26.96 -30.58
CA SER A 274 -32.00 25.51 -30.61
C SER A 274 -30.96 24.82 -31.51
N VAL A 275 -30.48 23.65 -31.08
CA VAL A 275 -29.52 22.82 -31.81
C VAL A 275 -30.09 21.41 -31.97
N ALA A 276 -29.98 20.85 -33.16
CA ALA A 276 -30.40 19.49 -33.49
C ALA A 276 -29.29 18.77 -34.25
N SER A 277 -29.12 17.48 -34.02
CA SER A 277 -28.17 16.68 -34.80
C SER A 277 -28.87 16.01 -35.99
N THR A 278 -28.13 15.69 -37.05
CA THR A 278 -28.68 14.90 -38.16
C THR A 278 -29.20 13.54 -37.65
N GLY A 279 -30.38 13.13 -38.10
CA GLY A 279 -31.08 11.94 -37.61
C GLY A 279 -31.88 12.12 -36.31
N ALA A 280 -31.75 13.26 -35.62
CA ALA A 280 -32.51 13.53 -34.40
C ALA A 280 -33.94 14.03 -34.69
N LYS A 281 -34.88 13.75 -33.79
CA LYS A 281 -36.23 14.33 -33.82
C LYS A 281 -36.24 15.68 -33.13
N ILE A 282 -36.71 16.72 -33.82
CA ILE A 282 -37.00 18.04 -33.24
C ILE A 282 -38.50 18.18 -32.99
N SER A 283 -38.85 18.77 -31.84
CA SER A 283 -40.25 19.11 -31.56
C SER A 283 -40.61 20.45 -32.21
N VAL A 284 -41.59 20.41 -33.10
CA VAL A 284 -42.21 21.58 -33.72
C VAL A 284 -43.52 21.83 -32.99
N THR A 285 -43.65 22.97 -32.32
CA THR A 285 -44.87 23.36 -31.60
C THR A 285 -45.40 24.67 -32.12
N TRP A 286 -46.72 24.81 -32.19
CA TRP A 286 -47.38 26.04 -32.59
C TRP A 286 -48.71 26.22 -31.86
N GLN A 287 -49.15 27.47 -31.78
CA GLN A 287 -50.44 27.85 -31.21
C GLN A 287 -51.30 28.47 -32.30
N THR A 288 -52.60 28.28 -32.20
CA THR A 288 -53.57 28.84 -33.15
C THR A 288 -54.58 29.70 -32.40
N VAL A 289 -55.04 30.76 -33.06
CA VAL A 289 -56.11 31.64 -32.58
C VAL A 289 -57.15 31.71 -33.70
N GLY A 290 -58.43 31.48 -33.38
CA GLY A 290 -59.52 31.43 -34.36
C GLY A 290 -59.51 30.18 -35.26
N ASP A 291 -60.41 30.15 -36.25
CA ASP A 291 -60.54 29.02 -37.21
C ASP A 291 -59.40 29.02 -38.25
N THR A 292 -58.36 28.23 -37.97
CA THR A 292 -57.18 28.05 -38.83
C THR A 292 -57.25 26.80 -39.71
N GLY A 293 -58.38 26.06 -39.69
CA GLY A 293 -58.56 24.78 -40.35
C GLY A 293 -57.84 23.60 -39.69
N ASP A 294 -58.27 22.37 -40.01
CA ASP A 294 -57.84 21.15 -39.29
C ASP A 294 -56.44 20.63 -39.70
N LYS A 295 -55.81 21.25 -40.70
CA LYS A 295 -54.54 20.79 -41.26
C LYS A 295 -53.59 21.95 -41.57
N VAL A 296 -52.30 21.69 -41.39
CA VAL A 296 -51.21 22.62 -41.75
C VAL A 296 -50.19 21.92 -42.65
N THR A 297 -49.57 22.66 -43.56
CA THR A 297 -48.43 22.19 -44.37
C THR A 297 -47.15 22.79 -43.81
N VAL A 298 -46.13 21.94 -43.63
CA VAL A 298 -44.89 22.30 -42.94
C VAL A 298 -43.69 22.14 -43.87
N TYR A 299 -42.78 23.11 -43.80
CA TYR A 299 -41.59 23.22 -44.63
C TYR A 299 -40.33 23.41 -43.78
N LEU A 300 -39.23 22.79 -44.20
CA LEU A 300 -37.88 23.14 -43.73
C LEU A 300 -37.27 24.15 -44.69
N LEU A 301 -36.72 25.23 -44.13
CA LEU A 301 -36.03 26.28 -44.86
C LEU A 301 -34.58 26.37 -44.39
N LYS A 302 -33.65 26.67 -45.31
CA LYS A 302 -32.25 27.07 -45.02
C LYS A 302 -31.98 28.41 -45.70
N GLY A 303 -31.51 29.40 -44.94
CA GLY A 303 -31.30 30.76 -45.45
C GLY A 303 -32.57 31.40 -46.02
N GLY A 304 -33.75 31.03 -45.50
CA GLY A 304 -35.05 31.51 -45.96
C GLY A 304 -35.59 30.85 -47.25
N LYS A 305 -34.88 29.85 -47.81
CA LYS A 305 -35.35 29.07 -48.96
C LYS A 305 -35.88 27.72 -48.52
N VAL A 306 -37.06 27.33 -49.00
CA VAL A 306 -37.61 25.97 -48.77
C VAL A 306 -36.66 24.95 -49.40
N ILE A 307 -36.12 24.06 -48.57
CA ILE A 307 -35.27 22.94 -48.96
C ILE A 307 -36.01 21.61 -48.87
N GLU A 308 -37.04 21.53 -48.03
CA GLU A 308 -37.88 20.33 -47.87
C GLU A 308 -39.33 20.71 -47.62
N THR A 309 -40.26 19.95 -48.22
CA THR A 309 -41.66 19.94 -47.78
C THR A 309 -41.84 18.73 -46.88
N ILE A 310 -41.93 18.97 -45.57
CA ILE A 310 -41.95 17.91 -44.56
C ILE A 310 -43.26 17.12 -44.65
N GLY A 311 -44.38 17.82 -44.86
CA GLY A 311 -45.67 17.19 -45.09
C GLY A 311 -46.86 18.05 -44.68
N THR A 312 -48.05 17.45 -44.72
CA THR A 312 -49.27 18.02 -44.17
C THR A 312 -49.61 17.30 -42.87
N TRP A 313 -49.71 18.06 -41.78
CA TRP A 313 -49.98 17.57 -40.44
C TRP A 313 -51.37 18.00 -39.97
N THR A 314 -51.87 17.32 -38.95
CA THR A 314 -53.05 17.77 -38.21
C THR A 314 -52.73 19.08 -37.50
N ASN A 315 -53.67 20.01 -37.44
CA ASN A 315 -53.48 21.29 -36.77
C ASN A 315 -53.80 21.20 -35.26
N ASP A 316 -53.09 20.34 -34.54
CA ASP A 316 -53.26 20.04 -33.10
C ASP A 316 -52.23 20.73 -32.19
N GLY A 317 -51.25 21.43 -32.79
CA GLY A 317 -50.32 22.33 -32.09
C GLY A 317 -48.95 21.72 -31.75
N GLN A 318 -48.70 20.46 -32.06
CA GLN A 318 -47.38 19.83 -31.84
C GLN A 318 -47.14 18.61 -32.72
N GLU A 319 -45.95 18.52 -33.31
CA GLU A 319 -45.50 17.33 -34.03
C GLU A 319 -43.97 17.20 -33.97
N TYR A 320 -43.43 16.02 -34.28
CA TYR A 320 -41.99 15.77 -34.36
C TYR A 320 -41.50 15.68 -35.81
N TYR A 321 -40.42 16.41 -36.11
CA TYR A 321 -39.70 16.31 -37.38
C TYR A 321 -38.36 15.61 -37.18
N THR A 322 -38.09 14.53 -37.92
CA THR A 322 -36.77 13.89 -37.94
C THR A 322 -35.87 14.63 -38.92
N VAL A 323 -34.78 15.22 -38.44
CA VAL A 323 -33.78 15.86 -39.30
C VAL A 323 -33.12 14.78 -40.19
N PRO A 324 -33.06 14.97 -41.52
CA PRO A 324 -32.41 14.03 -42.42
C PRO A 324 -30.96 13.75 -41.99
N SER A 325 -30.55 12.49 -42.05
CA SER A 325 -29.20 12.05 -41.65
C SER A 325 -28.09 12.68 -42.51
N ASP A 326 -28.44 13.10 -43.72
CA ASP A 326 -27.58 13.73 -44.73
C ASP A 326 -27.73 15.26 -44.80
N ALA A 327 -28.50 15.87 -43.89
CA ALA A 327 -28.64 17.32 -43.86
C ALA A 327 -27.28 18.00 -43.61
N GLU A 328 -26.96 19.01 -44.42
CA GLU A 328 -25.74 19.80 -44.25
C GLU A 328 -25.73 20.51 -42.88
N GLN A 329 -24.54 20.70 -42.30
CA GLN A 329 -24.41 21.49 -41.08
C GLN A 329 -24.68 22.98 -41.36
N GLY A 330 -25.29 23.68 -40.41
CA GLY A 330 -25.57 25.12 -40.53
C GLY A 330 -26.49 25.65 -39.44
N SER A 331 -26.46 26.95 -39.19
CA SER A 331 -27.19 27.63 -38.12
C SER A 331 -28.39 28.47 -38.60
N ASP A 332 -28.72 28.39 -39.89
CA ASP A 332 -29.70 29.23 -40.59
C ASP A 332 -30.97 28.46 -41.00
N TYR A 333 -31.29 27.37 -40.29
CA TYR A 333 -32.49 26.56 -40.54
C TYR A 333 -33.71 27.16 -39.87
N THR A 334 -34.86 27.16 -40.53
CA THR A 334 -36.16 27.62 -39.98
C THR A 334 -37.28 26.66 -40.39
N ILE A 335 -38.32 26.56 -39.57
CA ILE A 335 -39.55 25.81 -39.89
C ILE A 335 -40.64 26.80 -40.28
N LYS A 336 -41.33 26.55 -41.38
CA LYS A 336 -42.50 27.33 -41.79
C LYS A 336 -43.76 26.48 -41.77
N ILE A 337 -44.81 26.99 -41.14
CA ILE A 337 -46.14 26.36 -41.09
C ILE A 337 -47.14 27.22 -41.87
N VAL A 338 -47.98 26.60 -42.69
CA VAL A 338 -49.02 27.25 -43.50
C VAL A 338 -50.34 26.50 -43.31
N SER A 339 -51.44 27.17 -43.00
CA SER A 339 -52.77 26.54 -42.98
C SER A 339 -53.12 25.94 -44.34
N ALA A 340 -53.69 24.72 -44.34
CA ALA A 340 -54.13 24.05 -45.56
C ALA A 340 -55.42 24.64 -46.14
N THR A 341 -56.20 25.39 -45.34
CA THR A 341 -57.48 25.99 -45.74
C THR A 341 -57.33 27.45 -46.18
N ASP A 342 -56.39 28.20 -45.59
CA ASP A 342 -56.03 29.56 -46.03
C ASP A 342 -54.51 29.77 -45.97
N SER A 343 -53.88 29.84 -47.14
CA SER A 343 -52.42 30.04 -47.27
C SER A 343 -51.91 31.39 -46.77
N LYS A 344 -52.80 32.34 -46.45
CA LYS A 344 -52.43 33.61 -45.80
C LYS A 344 -52.14 33.43 -44.30
N ILE A 345 -52.64 32.36 -43.69
CA ILE A 345 -52.39 32.02 -42.29
C ILE A 345 -51.11 31.18 -42.26
N THR A 346 -49.99 31.80 -41.93
CA THR A 346 -48.67 31.16 -41.91
C THR A 346 -47.78 31.83 -40.88
N ASP A 347 -46.82 31.07 -40.36
CA ASP A 347 -45.75 31.60 -39.53
C ASP A 347 -44.42 30.88 -39.84
N THR A 348 -43.30 31.49 -39.45
CA THR A 348 -41.94 30.94 -39.61
C THR A 348 -41.18 31.07 -38.30
N SER A 349 -40.57 29.98 -37.86
CA SER A 349 -39.83 29.90 -36.60
C SER A 349 -38.59 30.79 -36.60
N ASP A 350 -38.03 30.98 -35.41
CA ASP A 350 -36.64 31.44 -35.27
C ASP A 350 -35.65 30.45 -35.91
N ALA A 351 -34.44 30.94 -36.20
CA ALA A 351 -33.36 30.12 -36.74
C ALA A 351 -32.79 29.14 -35.70
N PHE A 352 -32.54 27.90 -36.13
CA PHE A 352 -31.93 26.83 -35.33
C PHE A 352 -30.75 26.18 -36.09
N THR A 353 -29.91 25.44 -35.35
CA THR A 353 -28.67 24.84 -35.86
C THR A 353 -28.79 23.34 -36.05
N ILE A 354 -28.28 22.82 -37.18
CA ILE A 354 -28.11 21.40 -37.45
C ILE A 354 -26.62 21.02 -37.39
N THR A 355 -26.26 19.99 -36.61
CA THR A 355 -24.88 19.46 -36.42
C THR A 355 -24.78 17.96 -36.72
N SER A 356 -23.57 17.40 -36.82
CA SER A 356 -23.38 15.93 -36.86
C SER A 356 -23.57 15.29 -35.47
N PRO A 357 -23.90 13.99 -35.41
CA PRO A 357 -24.02 13.24 -34.14
C PRO A 357 -22.65 13.13 -33.44
N VAL A 358 -22.68 13.15 -32.10
CA VAL A 358 -21.49 13.01 -31.24
C VAL A 358 -21.37 11.59 -30.69
N SER A 359 -20.15 11.06 -30.58
CA SER A 359 -19.88 9.74 -29.98
C SER A 359 -18.56 9.71 -29.21
N VAL A 360 -18.40 8.74 -28.31
CA VAL A 360 -17.18 8.49 -27.54
C VAL A 360 -16.86 7.00 -27.48
N SER A 361 -15.59 6.63 -27.45
CA SER A 361 -15.09 5.29 -27.17
C SER A 361 -13.90 5.33 -26.20
N VAL A 362 -13.73 4.30 -25.38
CA VAL A 362 -12.63 4.18 -24.41
C VAL A 362 -11.69 3.08 -24.86
N SER A 363 -10.39 3.38 -24.98
CA SER A 363 -9.36 2.44 -25.44
C SER A 363 -8.46 1.92 -24.32
N GLU A 364 -8.31 2.68 -23.23
CA GLU A 364 -7.60 2.25 -22.01
C GLU A 364 -8.38 2.68 -20.77
N PRO A 365 -8.48 1.84 -19.72
CA PRO A 365 -7.82 0.54 -19.57
C PRO A 365 -8.45 -0.61 -20.39
N LYS A 366 -7.66 -1.66 -20.66
CA LYS A 366 -8.16 -2.92 -21.25
C LYS A 366 -8.84 -3.77 -20.17
N GLU A 367 -9.68 -4.70 -20.59
CA GLU A 367 -10.31 -5.67 -19.70
C GLU A 367 -9.26 -6.51 -18.95
N GLY A 368 -9.46 -6.71 -17.65
CA GLY A 368 -8.54 -7.42 -16.75
C GLY A 368 -7.41 -6.56 -16.19
N ALA A 369 -7.34 -5.26 -16.48
CA ALA A 369 -6.32 -4.39 -15.90
C ALA A 369 -6.44 -4.32 -14.37
N GLU A 370 -5.31 -4.42 -13.67
CA GLU A 370 -5.23 -4.29 -12.21
C GLU A 370 -4.67 -2.93 -11.83
N TRP A 371 -5.43 -2.18 -11.03
CA TRP A 371 -5.08 -0.84 -10.58
C TRP A 371 -4.88 -0.83 -9.07
N GLU A 372 -3.73 -0.33 -8.64
CA GLU A 372 -3.33 -0.24 -7.24
C GLU A 372 -3.80 1.08 -6.64
N ARG A 373 -4.24 1.03 -5.38
CA ARG A 373 -4.51 2.25 -4.61
C ARG A 373 -3.26 3.12 -4.47
N GLY A 374 -3.46 4.43 -4.53
CA GLY A 374 -2.40 5.44 -4.42
C GLY A 374 -1.65 5.72 -5.72
N GLU A 375 -1.81 4.88 -6.76
CA GLU A 375 -1.08 5.03 -8.03
C GLU A 375 -1.91 5.78 -9.10
N PRO A 376 -1.26 6.61 -9.96
CA PRO A 376 -1.91 7.28 -11.08
C PRO A 376 -1.97 6.38 -12.34
N TYR A 377 -3.15 6.29 -12.94
CA TYR A 377 -3.40 5.57 -14.19
C TYR A 377 -3.92 6.51 -15.28
N THR A 378 -3.57 6.23 -16.54
CA THR A 378 -4.06 7.02 -17.68
C THR A 378 -5.21 6.31 -18.37
N VAL A 379 -6.32 7.03 -18.51
CA VAL A 379 -7.49 6.66 -19.31
C VAL A 379 -7.33 7.29 -20.69
N LYS A 380 -7.51 6.50 -21.77
CA LYS A 380 -7.49 7.00 -23.15
C LYS A 380 -8.86 6.81 -23.80
N TYR A 381 -9.31 7.82 -24.53
CA TYR A 381 -10.62 7.81 -25.18
C TYR A 381 -10.61 8.65 -26.46
N THR A 382 -11.51 8.31 -27.38
CA THR A 382 -11.67 9.01 -28.67
C THR A 382 -13.09 9.56 -28.76
N THR A 383 -13.24 10.81 -29.20
CA THR A 383 -14.55 11.44 -29.44
C THR A 383 -14.74 11.79 -30.91
N VAL A 384 -15.97 11.66 -31.42
CA VAL A 384 -16.38 12.12 -32.75
C VAL A 384 -17.36 13.27 -32.60
N GLY A 385 -17.22 14.30 -33.45
CA GLY A 385 -18.04 15.51 -33.41
C GLY A 385 -17.42 16.64 -32.57
N SER A 386 -18.11 17.77 -32.46
CA SER A 386 -17.63 18.93 -31.68
C SER A 386 -17.90 18.72 -30.18
N VAL A 387 -16.94 18.13 -29.47
CA VAL A 387 -17.00 17.86 -28.02
C VAL A 387 -15.99 18.72 -27.29
N SER A 388 -16.46 19.67 -26.46
CA SER A 388 -15.59 20.59 -25.71
C SER A 388 -15.10 20.05 -24.38
N ALA A 389 -15.87 19.17 -23.73
CA ALA A 389 -15.55 18.60 -22.43
C ALA A 389 -16.13 17.19 -22.26
N VAL A 390 -15.49 16.39 -21.41
CA VAL A 390 -15.95 15.05 -21.03
C VAL A 390 -15.84 14.86 -19.52
N THR A 391 -16.64 13.94 -18.99
CA THR A 391 -16.56 13.47 -17.60
C THR A 391 -16.02 12.04 -17.59
N VAL A 392 -15.01 11.77 -16.76
CA VAL A 392 -14.39 10.45 -16.58
C VAL A 392 -14.70 9.94 -15.17
N ASP A 393 -15.42 8.83 -15.09
CA ASP A 393 -15.89 8.20 -13.85
C ASP A 393 -15.22 6.84 -13.64
N LEU A 394 -14.81 6.56 -12.40
CA LEU A 394 -14.53 5.20 -11.93
C LEU A 394 -15.83 4.63 -11.35
N VAL A 395 -16.31 3.54 -11.94
CA VAL A 395 -17.64 3.00 -11.69
C VAL A 395 -17.54 1.55 -11.23
N GLN A 396 -18.22 1.21 -10.15
CA GLN A 396 -18.35 -0.18 -9.70
C GLN A 396 -19.37 -0.94 -10.56
N ILE A 397 -19.00 -2.08 -11.12
CA ILE A 397 -19.79 -2.81 -12.13
C ILE A 397 -21.14 -3.29 -11.58
N ASN A 398 -21.17 -3.76 -10.33
CA ASN A 398 -22.34 -4.46 -9.78
C ASN A 398 -23.55 -3.54 -9.56
N ASN A 399 -23.31 -2.25 -9.31
CA ASN A 399 -24.35 -1.29 -8.93
C ASN A 399 -24.28 0.01 -9.75
N ASP A 400 -23.38 0.09 -10.71
CA ASP A 400 -23.01 1.32 -11.42
C ASP A 400 -22.67 2.52 -10.50
N ASN A 401 -22.27 2.22 -9.27
CA ASN A 401 -21.95 3.23 -8.26
C ASN A 401 -20.67 3.97 -8.69
N LYS A 402 -20.77 5.31 -8.79
CA LYS A 402 -19.61 6.15 -9.09
C LYS A 402 -18.75 6.26 -7.83
N ILE A 403 -17.60 5.62 -7.86
CA ILE A 403 -16.60 5.67 -6.79
C ILE A 403 -15.84 6.99 -6.84
N MET A 404 -15.55 7.45 -8.06
CA MET A 404 -14.83 8.69 -8.28
C MET A 404 -15.29 9.31 -9.59
N SER A 405 -15.34 10.63 -9.65
CA SER A 405 -15.75 11.37 -10.84
C SER A 405 -14.81 12.55 -11.05
N PHE A 406 -14.29 12.66 -12.27
CA PHE A 406 -13.41 13.73 -12.68
C PHE A 406 -13.95 14.40 -13.92
N ARG A 407 -14.13 15.71 -13.84
CA ARG A 407 -14.51 16.51 -15.00
C ARG A 407 -13.24 16.96 -15.72
N ALA A 408 -13.03 16.49 -16.95
CA ALA A 408 -11.97 17.02 -17.80
C ALA A 408 -12.39 18.40 -18.29
N THR A 409 -11.60 19.43 -17.99
CA THR A 409 -11.89 20.82 -18.40
C THR A 409 -11.73 21.05 -19.90
N GLU A 410 -10.96 20.20 -20.58
CA GLU A 410 -10.75 20.18 -22.02
C GLU A 410 -10.73 18.73 -22.51
N ASN A 411 -11.28 18.49 -23.71
CA ASN A 411 -11.24 17.19 -24.36
C ASN A 411 -9.90 16.99 -25.08
N THR A 412 -8.94 16.36 -24.38
CA THR A 412 -7.59 16.07 -24.88
C THR A 412 -7.43 14.62 -25.39
N GLY A 413 -8.47 13.80 -25.31
CA GLY A 413 -8.43 12.37 -25.65
C GLY A 413 -7.76 11.47 -24.60
N SER A 414 -7.35 12.03 -23.46
CA SER A 414 -6.81 11.27 -22.33
C SER A 414 -7.08 11.96 -21.00
N PHE A 415 -7.07 11.20 -19.91
CA PHE A 415 -7.22 11.73 -18.56
C PHE A 415 -6.48 10.86 -17.55
N THR A 416 -5.76 11.46 -16.60
CA THR A 416 -5.05 10.73 -15.55
C THR A 416 -5.88 10.70 -14.26
N ILE A 417 -6.12 9.51 -13.73
CA ILE A 417 -6.86 9.24 -12.50
C ILE A 417 -5.93 8.64 -11.45
N SER A 418 -5.98 9.14 -10.22
CA SER A 418 -5.31 8.52 -9.07
C SER A 418 -6.34 7.79 -8.21
N ILE A 419 -6.07 6.53 -7.89
CA ILE A 419 -6.98 5.72 -7.07
C ILE A 419 -6.75 6.07 -5.59
N ALA A 420 -7.81 6.43 -4.89
CA ALA A 420 -7.72 6.84 -3.49
C ALA A 420 -7.39 5.62 -2.60
N ASP A 421 -6.66 5.86 -1.51
CA ASP A 421 -6.23 4.81 -0.57
C ASP A 421 -7.39 4.05 0.10
N ASP A 422 -8.58 4.65 0.10
CA ASP A 422 -9.82 4.09 0.64
C ASP A 422 -10.76 3.50 -0.43
N ALA A 423 -10.42 3.57 -1.71
CA ALA A 423 -11.24 3.07 -2.81
C ALA A 423 -11.48 1.56 -2.66
N PRO A 424 -12.71 1.04 -2.52
CA PRO A 424 -12.93 -0.36 -2.11
C PRO A 424 -12.21 -1.38 -3.02
N LEU A 425 -11.69 -2.47 -2.45
CA LEU A 425 -11.03 -3.51 -3.25
C LEU A 425 -12.04 -4.36 -4.00
N GLY A 426 -11.64 -4.90 -5.14
CA GLY A 426 -12.45 -5.87 -5.87
C GLY A 426 -11.84 -6.28 -7.19
N ALA A 427 -11.71 -7.59 -7.38
CA ALA A 427 -11.28 -8.19 -8.64
C ALA A 427 -12.38 -8.00 -9.70
N SER A 428 -12.01 -7.43 -10.86
CA SER A 428 -12.90 -7.12 -11.98
C SER A 428 -14.20 -6.43 -11.56
N ALA A 429 -14.14 -5.62 -10.51
CA ALA A 429 -15.32 -5.02 -9.88
C ALA A 429 -15.59 -3.59 -10.39
N TYR A 430 -14.69 -3.02 -11.20
CA TYR A 430 -14.75 -1.62 -11.63
C TYR A 430 -14.64 -1.49 -13.14
N LYS A 431 -15.06 -0.34 -13.67
CA LYS A 431 -14.86 0.08 -15.06
C LYS A 431 -14.70 1.59 -15.11
N ILE A 432 -14.03 2.09 -16.14
CA ILE A 432 -13.96 3.53 -16.41
C ILE A 432 -15.07 3.89 -17.38
N ARG A 433 -15.88 4.90 -17.05
CA ARG A 433 -16.90 5.46 -17.93
C ARG A 433 -16.50 6.86 -18.36
N VAL A 434 -16.48 7.13 -19.66
CA VAL A 434 -16.29 8.46 -20.21
C VAL A 434 -17.61 8.94 -20.81
N SER A 435 -18.07 10.12 -20.41
CA SER A 435 -19.35 10.71 -20.82
C SER A 435 -19.14 12.08 -21.48
N ILE A 436 -19.89 12.39 -22.52
CA ILE A 436 -19.86 13.69 -23.21
C ILE A 436 -20.82 14.66 -22.52
N ASP A 437 -20.28 15.77 -22.03
CA ASP A 437 -21.06 16.78 -21.31
C ASP A 437 -22.01 17.54 -22.25
N GLY A 438 -23.24 17.81 -21.79
CA GLY A 438 -24.23 18.61 -22.53
C GLY A 438 -25.06 17.84 -23.56
N THR A 439 -24.95 16.51 -23.61
CA THR A 439 -25.81 15.62 -24.42
C THR A 439 -26.99 15.08 -23.60
N SER A 440 -28.17 14.97 -24.23
CA SER A 440 -29.39 14.39 -23.60
C SER A 440 -30.09 13.45 -24.59
N PRO A 441 -30.10 12.12 -24.36
CA PRO A 441 -29.45 11.43 -23.26
C PRO A 441 -27.92 11.54 -23.31
N SER A 442 -27.26 11.36 -22.16
CA SER A 442 -25.80 11.47 -22.06
C SER A 442 -25.12 10.38 -22.90
N VAL A 443 -24.34 10.78 -23.90
CA VAL A 443 -23.54 9.85 -24.71
C VAL A 443 -22.31 9.44 -23.89
N SER A 444 -22.13 8.14 -23.65
CA SER A 444 -21.01 7.61 -22.87
C SER A 444 -20.49 6.29 -23.42
N ALA A 445 -19.25 5.95 -23.07
CA ALA A 445 -18.63 4.66 -23.32
C ALA A 445 -17.89 4.20 -22.07
N SER A 446 -17.73 2.89 -21.90
CA SER A 446 -16.99 2.31 -20.78
C SER A 446 -15.81 1.47 -21.25
N SER A 447 -14.76 1.39 -20.43
CA SER A 447 -13.67 0.43 -20.57
C SER A 447 -14.13 -1.00 -20.28
N GLY A 448 -13.25 -1.96 -20.51
CA GLY A 448 -13.39 -3.30 -19.92
C GLY A 448 -13.33 -3.27 -18.39
N ALA A 449 -13.69 -4.40 -17.76
CA ALA A 449 -13.65 -4.55 -16.31
C ALA A 449 -12.21 -4.47 -15.79
N ILE A 450 -11.99 -3.75 -14.70
CA ILE A 450 -10.71 -3.58 -14.03
C ILE A 450 -10.82 -3.98 -12.56
N SER A 451 -9.71 -4.44 -12.00
CA SER A 451 -9.56 -4.77 -10.58
C SER A 451 -8.97 -3.60 -9.82
N ILE A 452 -9.49 -3.30 -8.63
CA ILE A 452 -8.77 -2.44 -7.68
C ILE A 452 -8.20 -3.34 -6.59
N VAL A 453 -6.87 -3.29 -6.43
CA VAL A 453 -6.13 -4.09 -5.46
C VAL A 453 -5.45 -3.17 -4.44
N ASP A 454 -5.23 -3.69 -3.24
CA ASP A 454 -4.36 -3.02 -2.28
C ASP A 454 -2.95 -3.07 -2.85
N LYS A 455 -2.19 -1.99 -2.64
CA LYS A 455 -0.76 -1.99 -2.91
C LYS A 455 -0.16 -3.19 -2.18
N ALA A 456 0.43 -4.13 -2.91
CA ALA A 456 0.95 -5.35 -2.31
C ALA A 456 1.96 -4.98 -1.22
N GLY A 457 1.65 -5.32 0.03
CA GLY A 457 2.53 -5.02 1.16
C GLY A 457 3.86 -5.72 0.99
N VAL A 458 4.94 -5.06 1.39
CA VAL A 458 6.27 -5.64 1.33
C VAL A 458 6.51 -6.52 2.56
N ASP A 459 6.78 -7.80 2.35
CA ASP A 459 7.19 -8.73 3.41
C ASP A 459 8.71 -8.71 3.51
N ILE A 460 9.23 -8.41 4.71
CA ILE A 460 10.67 -8.29 4.95
C ILE A 460 11.05 -9.31 6.01
N ASP A 461 11.82 -10.33 5.62
CA ASP A 461 12.35 -11.33 6.54
C ASP A 461 13.81 -11.03 6.86
N VAL A 462 14.14 -10.77 8.12
CA VAL A 462 15.49 -10.39 8.55
C VAL A 462 16.20 -11.60 9.15
N THR A 463 17.12 -12.16 8.37
CA THR A 463 17.78 -13.44 8.70
C THR A 463 19.07 -13.27 9.52
N SER A 464 19.64 -12.06 9.58
CA SER A 464 20.82 -11.76 10.40
C SER A 464 20.78 -10.34 10.93
N PRO A 465 21.02 -10.11 12.24
CA PRO A 465 21.67 -11.03 13.19
C PRO A 465 20.80 -12.20 13.67
N ALA A 466 21.43 -13.34 13.94
CA ALA A 466 20.74 -14.53 14.43
C ALA A 466 20.30 -14.35 15.89
N LYS A 467 19.22 -15.05 16.28
CA LYS A 467 18.76 -15.11 17.68
C LYS A 467 19.88 -15.59 18.60
N ASP A 468 20.01 -14.97 19.76
CA ASP A 468 21.00 -15.23 20.83
C ASP A 468 22.46 -15.04 20.43
N ALA A 469 22.72 -14.43 19.27
CA ALA A 469 24.07 -14.03 18.90
C ALA A 469 24.60 -12.97 19.88
N SER A 470 25.92 -12.92 20.07
CA SER A 470 26.57 -11.93 20.94
C SER A 470 27.70 -11.25 20.19
N TYR A 471 27.67 -9.92 20.16
CA TYR A 471 28.66 -9.10 19.47
C TYR A 471 29.34 -8.14 20.44
N GLU A 472 30.66 -8.02 20.35
CA GLU A 472 31.39 -7.01 21.13
C GLU A 472 31.26 -5.64 20.44
N VAL A 473 31.23 -4.55 21.22
CA VAL A 473 31.25 -3.20 20.64
C VAL A 473 32.49 -3.02 19.73
N GLY A 474 32.30 -2.36 18.60
CA GLY A 474 33.34 -2.20 17.56
C GLY A 474 33.51 -3.40 16.62
N SER A 475 32.81 -4.52 16.85
CA SER A 475 32.81 -5.65 15.91
C SER A 475 31.93 -5.40 14.69
N SER A 476 32.31 -5.99 13.56
CA SER A 476 31.54 -5.93 12.32
C SER A 476 30.54 -7.08 12.25
N VAL A 477 29.27 -6.76 12.00
CA VAL A 477 28.13 -7.66 11.98
C VAL A 477 27.47 -7.62 10.60
N PRO A 478 27.37 -8.76 9.89
CA PRO A 478 26.65 -8.80 8.62
C PRO A 478 25.14 -8.82 8.89
N LEU A 479 24.44 -7.80 8.40
CA LEU A 479 22.99 -7.74 8.37
C LEU A 479 22.50 -8.40 7.09
N ARG A 480 21.45 -9.22 7.17
CA ARG A 480 20.87 -9.92 6.00
C ARG A 480 19.36 -9.95 6.10
N TRP A 481 18.71 -9.78 4.96
CA TRP A 481 17.26 -9.82 4.84
C TRP A 481 16.83 -10.26 3.44
N GLU A 482 15.61 -10.76 3.35
CA GLU A 482 14.91 -11.08 2.10
C GLU A 482 13.65 -10.24 2.02
N VAL A 483 13.34 -9.73 0.83
CA VAL A 483 12.16 -8.92 0.57
C VAL A 483 11.28 -9.68 -0.42
N ALA A 484 10.05 -10.00 -0.02
CA ALA A 484 9.03 -10.59 -0.88
C ALA A 484 7.91 -9.57 -1.13
N GLY A 485 7.37 -9.57 -2.36
CA GLY A 485 6.40 -8.56 -2.82
C GLY A 485 7.02 -7.55 -3.79
N PRO A 486 6.48 -6.32 -3.90
CA PRO A 486 6.98 -5.31 -4.83
C PRO A 486 8.44 -4.94 -4.58
N THR A 487 9.15 -4.61 -5.66
CA THR A 487 10.58 -4.31 -5.63
C THR A 487 10.86 -3.03 -4.83
N LEU A 488 11.42 -3.15 -3.63
CA LEU A 488 11.97 -2.01 -2.89
C LEU A 488 13.36 -1.67 -3.40
N ALA A 489 13.56 -0.42 -3.85
CA ALA A 489 14.88 0.07 -4.25
C ALA A 489 15.82 0.30 -3.06
N ASN A 490 15.28 0.79 -1.93
CA ASN A 490 16.02 1.09 -0.71
C ASN A 490 15.27 0.56 0.52
N VAL A 491 16.01 0.29 1.60
CA VAL A 491 15.48 -0.07 2.92
C VAL A 491 16.12 0.78 4.01
N THR A 492 15.38 1.05 5.09
CA THR A 492 15.90 1.74 6.28
C THR A 492 16.24 0.72 7.36
N LEU A 493 17.51 0.73 7.79
CA LEU A 493 18.07 -0.13 8.82
C LEU A 493 18.10 0.62 10.16
N SER A 494 17.58 -0.02 11.22
CA SER A 494 17.56 0.55 12.57
C SER A 494 17.97 -0.48 13.62
N LEU A 495 18.75 -0.05 14.61
CA LEU A 495 18.98 -0.80 15.84
C LEU A 495 17.84 -0.53 16.81
N VAL A 496 17.20 -1.58 17.30
CA VAL A 496 16.06 -1.52 18.24
C VAL A 496 16.50 -2.12 19.56
N LYS A 497 16.15 -1.48 20.68
CA LYS A 497 16.37 -1.97 22.05
C LYS A 497 15.07 -1.94 22.84
N GLY A 498 14.67 -3.06 23.43
CA GLY A 498 13.44 -3.15 24.22
C GLY A 498 12.20 -2.69 23.43
N GLY A 499 12.13 -3.01 22.14
CA GLY A 499 11.05 -2.64 21.23
C GLY A 499 11.08 -1.19 20.72
N LYS A 500 12.02 -0.35 21.16
CA LYS A 500 12.16 1.05 20.72
C LYS A 500 13.38 1.23 19.83
N VAL A 501 13.27 2.06 18.79
CA VAL A 501 14.42 2.40 17.93
C VAL A 501 15.47 3.13 18.78
N ALA A 502 16.61 2.49 18.97
CA ALA A 502 17.76 3.02 19.70
C ALA A 502 18.64 3.88 18.78
N GLU A 503 18.83 3.45 17.53
CA GLU A 503 19.62 4.15 16.52
C GLU A 503 19.08 3.85 15.11
N VAL A 504 19.09 4.84 14.23
CA VAL A 504 18.88 4.63 12.78
C VAL A 504 20.24 4.47 12.13
N ILE A 505 20.55 3.28 11.64
CA ILE A 505 21.83 2.94 10.99
C ILE A 505 21.93 3.65 9.63
N GLY A 506 20.82 3.71 8.89
CA GLY A 506 20.71 4.48 7.66
C GLY A 506 19.74 3.87 6.63
N THR A 507 19.53 4.60 5.54
CA THR A 507 18.78 4.10 4.36
C THR A 507 19.78 3.67 3.29
N VAL A 508 19.68 2.41 2.85
CA VAL A 508 20.64 1.77 1.95
C VAL A 508 19.91 1.12 0.77
N PRO A 509 20.58 0.91 -0.38
CA PRO A 509 20.04 0.09 -1.45
C PRO A 509 19.62 -1.28 -0.95
N ASN A 510 18.53 -1.81 -1.48
CA ASN A 510 18.03 -3.13 -1.11
C ASN A 510 18.88 -4.24 -1.76
N SER A 511 20.09 -4.44 -1.26
CA SER A 511 21.04 -5.47 -1.71
C SER A 511 20.89 -6.81 -0.96
N GLY A 512 19.87 -6.95 -0.10
CA GLY A 512 19.67 -8.13 0.77
C GLY A 512 20.73 -8.33 1.86
N SER A 513 21.73 -7.45 1.92
CA SER A 513 22.76 -7.48 2.97
C SER A 513 23.45 -6.14 3.16
N TYR A 514 23.92 -5.90 4.39
CA TYR A 514 24.67 -4.71 4.76
C TYR A 514 25.71 -5.03 5.84
N GLY A 515 26.91 -4.47 5.71
CA GLY A 515 27.96 -4.59 6.74
C GLY A 515 27.79 -3.49 7.79
N TRP A 516 27.30 -3.84 8.97
CA TRP A 516 27.17 -2.91 10.09
C TRP A 516 28.34 -3.08 11.06
N THR A 517 28.75 -2.01 11.75
CA THR A 517 29.73 -2.09 12.85
C THR A 517 29.07 -1.59 14.12
N VAL A 518 29.08 -2.41 15.16
CA VAL A 518 28.48 -2.04 16.45
C VAL A 518 29.18 -0.80 16.99
N PRO A 519 28.49 0.32 17.25
CA PRO A 519 29.13 1.52 17.76
C PRO A 519 29.81 1.30 19.10
N THR A 520 31.01 1.88 19.30
CA THR A 520 31.76 1.78 20.57
C THR A 520 31.11 2.50 21.74
N SER A 521 30.11 3.35 21.46
CA SER A 521 29.28 4.04 22.43
C SER A 521 28.02 3.27 22.86
N GLN A 522 27.78 2.08 22.29
CA GLN A 522 26.53 1.36 22.54
C GLN A 522 26.54 0.67 23.91
N ASP A 523 25.46 0.84 24.68
CA ASP A 523 25.32 0.22 26.00
C ASP A 523 25.20 -1.31 25.89
N PRO A 524 25.83 -2.09 26.79
CA PRO A 524 25.60 -3.52 26.85
C PRO A 524 24.12 -3.87 27.10
N GLY A 525 23.66 -4.98 26.54
CA GLY A 525 22.27 -5.43 26.67
C GLY A 525 22.00 -6.68 25.83
N THR A 526 20.96 -7.43 26.19
CA THR A 526 20.53 -8.67 25.51
C THR A 526 19.25 -8.48 24.69
N ASP A 527 18.70 -7.27 24.70
CA ASP A 527 17.40 -6.89 24.19
C ASP A 527 17.50 -6.10 22.87
N TYR A 528 18.53 -6.37 22.06
CA TYR A 528 18.73 -5.72 20.77
C TYR A 528 18.19 -6.55 19.59
N CYS A 529 17.59 -5.89 18.60
CA CYS A 529 17.36 -6.47 17.28
C CYS A 529 17.61 -5.44 16.17
N ILE A 530 17.78 -5.92 14.94
CA ILE A 530 17.87 -5.09 13.75
C ILE A 530 16.51 -5.07 13.06
N ARG A 531 16.00 -3.87 12.84
CA ARG A 531 14.80 -3.62 12.04
C ARG A 531 15.20 -3.21 10.63
N VAL A 532 14.63 -3.89 9.64
CA VAL A 532 14.68 -3.50 8.23
C VAL A 532 13.28 -3.05 7.84
N SER A 533 13.16 -1.82 7.35
CA SER A 533 11.85 -1.19 7.09
C SER A 533 11.79 -0.55 5.72
N ASN A 534 10.58 -0.44 5.19
CA ASN A 534 10.31 0.37 4.01
C ASN A 534 10.52 1.86 4.36
N PRO A 535 11.38 2.61 3.64
CA PRO A 535 11.65 4.02 3.94
C PRO A 535 10.44 4.95 3.80
N THR A 536 9.44 4.56 3.01
CA THR A 536 8.24 5.36 2.75
C THR A 536 7.03 4.91 3.57
N VAL A 537 6.98 3.62 3.93
CA VAL A 537 5.86 3.02 4.69
C VAL A 537 6.39 2.42 5.98
N VAL A 538 6.45 3.24 7.03
CA VAL A 538 7.07 2.89 8.32
C VAL A 538 6.44 1.70 9.07
N SER A 539 5.23 1.28 8.68
CA SER A 539 4.55 0.08 9.22
C SER A 539 5.02 -1.22 8.57
N GLU A 540 5.71 -1.17 7.43
CA GLU A 540 6.27 -2.33 6.74
C GLU A 540 7.71 -2.56 7.19
N TYR A 541 7.90 -3.51 8.10
CA TYR A 541 9.22 -3.85 8.60
C TYR A 541 9.31 -5.31 9.04
N GLY A 542 10.53 -5.84 8.98
CA GLY A 542 10.96 -7.09 9.62
C GLY A 542 11.97 -6.80 10.73
N ASP A 543 11.92 -7.59 11.80
CA ASP A 543 12.91 -7.55 12.88
C ASP A 543 13.71 -8.85 12.87
N SER A 544 15.02 -8.73 13.11
CA SER A 544 15.91 -9.88 13.31
C SER A 544 15.57 -10.63 14.60
N GLY A 545 16.21 -11.79 14.80
CA GLY A 545 16.28 -12.38 16.14
C GLY A 545 16.93 -11.42 17.14
N MET A 546 16.53 -11.54 18.42
CA MET A 546 17.14 -10.77 19.50
C MET A 546 18.60 -11.21 19.70
N PHE A 547 19.52 -10.26 19.88
CA PHE A 547 20.94 -10.50 20.08
C PHE A 547 21.50 -9.62 21.22
N ALA A 548 22.69 -9.99 21.70
CA ALA A 548 23.39 -9.29 22.77
C ALA A 548 24.53 -8.42 22.25
N ILE A 549 24.67 -7.22 22.82
CA ILE A 549 25.85 -6.37 22.69
C ILE A 549 26.63 -6.46 24.00
N THR A 550 27.92 -6.77 23.90
CA THR A 550 28.81 -7.01 25.03
C THR A 550 30.02 -6.07 25.02
N TYR A 551 30.59 -5.85 26.20
CA TYR A 551 31.75 -4.99 26.40
C TYR A 551 32.80 -5.71 27.26
N THR A 552 34.04 -5.79 26.76
CA THR A 552 35.20 -6.31 27.48
C THR A 552 36.07 -5.15 27.99
N PRO A 553 36.06 -4.80 29.29
CA PRO A 553 36.86 -3.69 29.81
C PRO A 553 38.37 -3.99 29.79
N ALA A 554 39.18 -3.04 29.33
CA ALA A 554 40.64 -3.10 29.44
C ALA A 554 41.08 -2.91 30.90
N VAL A 555 41.87 -3.86 31.43
CA VAL A 555 42.32 -3.86 32.83
C VAL A 555 43.55 -2.94 33.03
N CYS A 556 43.56 -2.13 34.11
CA CYS A 556 44.72 -1.30 34.50
C CYS A 556 45.90 -2.19 34.92
N THR A 557 47.10 -1.89 34.39
CA THR A 557 48.35 -2.57 34.75
C THR A 557 49.38 -1.58 35.26
N LEU A 558 50.02 -1.91 36.40
CA LEU A 558 51.06 -1.10 37.05
C LEU A 558 52.31 -1.93 37.31
N SER A 559 53.50 -1.36 37.10
CA SER A 559 54.76 -1.97 37.53
C SER A 559 55.80 -0.93 37.94
N MET A 560 56.61 -1.25 38.94
CA MET A 560 57.65 -0.35 39.47
C MET A 560 58.97 -0.50 38.70
N THR A 561 59.65 0.61 38.45
CA THR A 561 60.95 0.64 37.76
C THR A 561 62.06 1.23 38.65
N LEU A 562 61.78 2.29 39.41
CA LEU A 562 62.65 2.85 40.45
C LEU A 562 61.79 3.32 41.64
N PRO A 563 62.24 3.10 42.89
CA PRO A 563 63.47 2.43 43.29
C PRO A 563 63.43 0.90 43.08
N THR A 564 64.61 0.29 43.06
CA THR A 564 64.83 -1.17 43.11
C THR A 564 65.29 -1.59 44.51
N SER A 565 65.33 -2.89 44.80
CA SER A 565 65.81 -3.39 46.10
C SER A 565 67.29 -3.11 46.41
N THR A 566 68.04 -2.61 45.42
CA THR A 566 69.44 -2.19 45.57
C THR A 566 69.59 -0.67 45.66
N SER A 567 68.48 0.06 45.64
CA SER A 567 68.50 1.52 45.73
C SER A 567 68.93 1.96 47.14
N VAL A 568 69.75 3.00 47.21
CA VAL A 568 70.10 3.66 48.47
C VAL A 568 69.74 5.12 48.32
N TRP A 569 68.74 5.57 49.09
CA TRP A 569 68.30 6.95 49.11
C TRP A 569 69.03 7.70 50.21
N ILE A 570 69.42 8.94 49.94
CA ILE A 570 70.03 9.80 50.94
C ILE A 570 68.99 10.83 51.38
N ALA A 571 68.76 10.94 52.69
CA ALA A 571 67.87 11.96 53.23
C ALA A 571 68.32 13.38 52.86
N ASP A 572 67.35 14.27 52.68
CA ASP A 572 67.50 15.65 52.22
C ASP A 572 68.13 15.77 50.82
N LYS A 573 68.19 14.68 50.05
CA LYS A 573 68.56 14.66 48.62
C LYS A 573 67.37 14.22 47.75
N PRO A 574 67.14 14.87 46.59
CA PRO A 574 66.07 14.47 45.69
C PRO A 574 66.32 13.08 45.11
N GLN A 575 65.31 12.21 45.18
CA GLN A 575 65.30 10.85 44.68
C GLN A 575 64.23 10.69 43.60
N THR A 576 64.49 9.89 42.57
CA THR A 576 63.54 9.69 41.47
C THR A 576 62.73 8.42 41.71
N ILE A 577 61.40 8.54 41.59
CA ILE A 577 60.46 7.41 41.53
C ILE A 577 60.00 7.27 40.08
N ARG A 578 59.99 6.02 39.57
CA ARG A 578 59.52 5.67 38.23
C ARG A 578 58.73 4.38 38.23
N PHE A 579 57.64 4.36 37.48
CA PHE A 579 56.78 3.20 37.28
C PHE A 579 56.20 3.24 35.86
N SER A 580 55.67 2.12 35.37
CA SER A 580 54.87 2.11 34.15
C SER A 580 53.41 1.87 34.48
N SER A 581 52.53 2.52 33.72
CA SER A 581 51.08 2.42 33.86
C SER A 581 50.44 2.34 32.48
N ALA A 582 49.60 1.33 32.26
CA ALA A 582 48.77 1.22 31.06
C ALA A 582 47.30 1.02 31.46
N ASN A 583 46.40 1.75 30.80
CA ASN A 583 44.96 1.77 31.09
C ASN A 583 44.60 2.19 32.54
N CYS A 584 45.47 2.95 33.21
CA CYS A 584 45.23 3.50 34.54
C CYS A 584 44.95 5.01 34.44
N SER A 585 43.98 5.50 35.21
CA SER A 585 43.46 6.87 35.05
C SER A 585 44.29 7.91 35.82
N ALA A 586 44.60 7.61 37.09
CA ALA A 586 45.52 8.37 37.93
C ALA A 586 45.98 7.51 39.11
N VAL A 587 47.19 7.75 39.59
CA VAL A 587 47.80 6.93 40.65
C VAL A 587 48.18 7.74 41.89
N LYS A 588 48.09 7.08 43.03
CA LYS A 588 48.59 7.51 44.34
C LYS A 588 49.96 6.86 44.59
N VAL A 589 50.94 7.63 45.06
CA VAL A 589 52.30 7.15 45.38
C VAL A 589 52.57 7.31 46.88
N GLU A 590 52.98 6.24 47.53
CA GLU A 590 53.20 6.16 48.97
C GLU A 590 54.59 5.58 49.26
N LEU A 591 55.26 6.10 50.29
CA LEU A 591 56.44 5.50 50.89
C LEU A 591 56.03 4.72 52.13
N LEU A 592 56.46 3.46 52.17
CA LEU A 592 56.15 2.50 53.22
C LEU A 592 57.43 2.14 53.99
N LEU A 593 57.25 1.74 55.24
CA LEU A 593 58.24 1.06 56.07
C LEU A 593 57.61 -0.27 56.50
N GLY A 594 58.14 -1.37 55.98
CA GLY A 594 57.43 -2.64 55.89
C GLY A 594 56.09 -2.46 55.16
N ASN A 595 54.99 -2.84 55.81
CA ASN A 595 53.63 -2.68 55.25
C ASN A 595 52.90 -1.39 55.69
N SER A 596 53.53 -0.54 56.49
CA SER A 596 52.90 0.67 57.01
C SER A 596 53.22 1.88 56.14
N VAL A 597 52.20 2.63 55.72
CA VAL A 597 52.40 3.88 54.99
C VAL A 597 52.99 4.92 55.95
N VAL A 598 54.18 5.41 55.61
CA VAL A 598 54.89 6.43 56.38
C VAL A 598 54.56 7.81 55.86
N VAL A 599 54.46 7.97 54.55
CA VAL A 599 54.10 9.22 53.90
C VAL A 599 53.46 8.97 52.55
N THR A 600 52.43 9.75 52.21
CA THR A 600 51.93 9.84 50.85
C THR A 600 52.79 10.85 50.09
N VAL A 601 53.54 10.35 49.11
CA VAL A 601 54.46 11.14 48.29
C VAL A 601 53.69 11.98 47.27
N ALA A 602 52.62 11.41 46.70
CA ALA A 602 51.68 12.13 45.85
C ALA A 602 50.30 11.47 45.91
N ASP A 603 49.24 12.26 46.08
CA ASP A 603 47.87 11.72 46.20
C ASP A 603 47.23 11.35 44.85
N GLN A 604 47.56 12.09 43.79
CA GLN A 604 47.03 11.86 42.45
C GLN A 604 47.99 12.42 41.40
N ILE A 605 48.58 11.54 40.59
CA ILE A 605 49.42 11.91 39.44
C ILE A 605 49.05 11.08 38.22
N THR A 606 49.28 11.65 37.03
CA THR A 606 49.09 10.99 35.74
C THR A 606 50.41 10.70 35.03
N THR A 607 51.53 11.14 35.61
CA THR A 607 52.88 10.95 35.05
C THR A 607 53.57 9.74 35.67
N SER A 608 54.27 8.94 34.85
CA SER A 608 55.02 7.73 35.21
C SER A 608 56.35 7.97 35.94
N SER A 609 56.66 9.22 36.30
CA SER A 609 57.86 9.58 37.06
C SER A 609 57.64 10.83 37.90
N LEU A 610 58.22 10.86 39.09
CA LEU A 610 58.27 12.05 39.94
C LEU A 610 59.57 12.06 40.78
N THR A 611 59.88 13.20 41.37
CA THR A 611 61.03 13.36 42.28
C THR A 611 60.53 13.61 43.71
N TYR A 612 61.05 12.86 44.68
CA TYR A 612 60.73 12.99 46.10
C TYR A 612 62.01 13.19 46.91
N THR A 613 61.99 14.11 47.87
CA THR A 613 63.13 14.37 48.77
C THR A 613 62.75 13.87 50.17
N PRO A 614 63.20 12.68 50.60
CA PRO A 614 62.87 12.15 51.93
C PRO A 614 63.52 13.04 53.00
N PRO A 615 62.74 13.62 53.93
CA PRO A 615 63.30 14.47 54.98
C PRO A 615 64.01 13.63 56.06
N ALA A 616 65.09 14.17 56.63
CA ALA A 616 65.94 13.47 57.60
C ALA A 616 65.23 12.99 58.88
N ASN A 617 64.06 13.54 59.21
CA ASN A 617 63.26 13.17 60.39
C ASN A 617 62.38 11.92 60.19
N ILE A 618 62.33 11.33 58.99
CA ILE A 618 61.54 10.12 58.67
C ILE A 618 62.35 8.81 58.91
N ILE A 619 63.60 8.89 59.38
CA ILE A 619 64.53 7.75 59.51
C ILE A 619 64.49 7.13 60.93
N PRO A 620 64.03 5.87 61.14
CA PRO A 620 64.47 5.04 62.24
C PRO A 620 65.92 4.63 62.01
N ALA A 621 66.76 4.68 63.04
CA ALA A 621 68.22 4.70 62.91
C ALA A 621 68.89 3.47 62.25
N THR A 622 68.17 2.41 61.85
CA THR A 622 68.73 1.19 61.23
C THR A 622 67.67 0.34 60.48
N SER A 623 67.01 0.84 59.43
CA SER A 623 66.04 0.04 58.66
C SER A 623 66.29 0.07 57.14
N ASP A 624 66.39 -1.11 56.54
CA ASP A 624 66.51 -1.40 55.10
C ASP A 624 65.16 -1.79 54.45
N ASP A 625 64.06 -1.64 55.19
CA ASP A 625 62.71 -2.11 54.84
C ASP A 625 61.79 -1.01 54.26
N TYR A 626 62.32 -0.06 53.48
CA TYR A 626 61.47 0.95 52.82
C TYR A 626 61.02 0.50 51.44
N SER A 627 59.76 0.73 51.08
CA SER A 627 59.26 0.47 49.72
C SER A 627 58.38 1.61 49.22
N ILE A 628 58.32 1.80 47.90
CA ILE A 628 57.38 2.72 47.25
C ILE A 628 56.23 1.91 46.68
N ARG A 629 54.99 2.25 47.04
CA ARG A 629 53.77 1.71 46.45
C ARG A 629 53.10 2.73 45.56
N VAL A 630 52.72 2.30 44.36
CA VAL A 630 51.92 3.07 43.41
C VAL A 630 50.59 2.36 43.23
N THR A 631 49.47 3.05 43.45
CA THR A 631 48.11 2.48 43.41
C THR A 631 47.24 3.29 42.47
N ASP A 632 46.56 2.65 41.51
CA ASP A 632 45.53 3.31 40.71
C ASP A 632 44.32 3.64 41.59
N ILE A 633 43.84 4.87 41.48
CA ILE A 633 42.83 5.41 42.38
C ILE A 633 41.46 4.75 42.12
N ALA A 634 41.14 4.44 40.86
CA ALA A 634 39.84 3.89 40.47
C ALA A 634 39.75 2.39 40.75
N SER A 635 40.69 1.61 40.20
CA SER A 635 40.70 0.15 40.24
C SER A 635 41.33 -0.44 41.50
N LYS A 636 42.06 0.36 42.29
CA LYS A 636 42.85 -0.07 43.46
C LYS A 636 43.96 -1.07 43.17
N VAL A 637 44.26 -1.34 41.89
CA VAL A 637 45.44 -2.11 41.47
C VAL A 637 46.69 -1.36 41.95
N PHE A 638 47.67 -2.08 42.49
CA PHE A 638 48.92 -1.47 42.96
C PHE A 638 50.16 -2.26 42.55
N ALA A 639 51.29 -1.57 42.47
CA ALA A 639 52.62 -2.14 42.34
C ALA A 639 53.54 -1.54 43.42
N SER A 640 54.46 -2.35 43.94
CA SER A 640 55.43 -1.89 44.95
C SER A 640 56.86 -2.14 44.46
N SER A 641 57.80 -1.28 44.87
CA SER A 641 59.22 -1.56 44.69
C SER A 641 59.63 -2.72 45.59
N GLY A 642 60.80 -3.31 45.33
CA GLY A 642 61.50 -4.06 46.38
C GLY A 642 61.96 -3.14 47.51
N ASP A 643 62.27 -3.73 48.66
CA ASP A 643 62.70 -2.98 49.85
C ASP A 643 64.09 -2.37 49.66
N PHE A 644 64.27 -1.12 50.07
CA PHE A 644 65.46 -0.31 49.86
C PHE A 644 65.83 0.51 51.10
N GLU A 645 67.06 1.01 51.16
CA GLU A 645 67.58 1.73 52.34
C GLU A 645 67.51 3.26 52.18
N ILE A 646 67.17 3.99 53.25
CA ILE A 646 67.29 5.45 53.32
C ILE A 646 68.35 5.83 54.37
N GLN A 647 69.47 6.41 53.95
CA GLN A 647 70.61 6.78 54.79
C GLN A 647 70.66 8.29 55.10
N THR A 648 71.15 8.64 56.29
CA THR A 648 71.48 10.03 56.64
C THR A 648 72.76 10.50 55.92
N PRO A 649 72.86 11.76 55.48
CA PRO A 649 74.09 12.28 54.86
C PRO A 649 75.30 12.19 55.82
N VAL A 650 76.29 11.36 55.49
CA VAL A 650 77.52 11.26 56.29
C VAL A 650 78.51 12.34 55.84
N SER A 651 78.83 13.30 56.71
CA SER A 651 79.85 14.31 56.41
C SER A 651 81.25 13.70 56.50
N GLY A 652 81.85 13.40 55.34
CA GLY A 652 83.29 13.20 55.17
C GLY A 652 83.87 11.91 55.74
N ALA A 653 84.18 10.94 54.87
CA ALA A 653 85.20 9.93 55.14
C ALA A 653 85.87 9.44 53.85
N LYS A 654 87.20 9.46 53.88
CA LYS A 654 88.12 9.01 52.82
C LYS A 654 88.20 7.48 52.76
N ALA A 655 88.41 6.94 51.56
CA ALA A 655 88.58 5.52 51.30
C ALA A 655 89.86 4.92 51.93
N THR A 656 89.80 3.65 52.31
CA THR A 656 90.96 2.74 52.42
C THR A 656 90.47 1.32 52.14
N ILE A 657 90.85 0.73 51.00
CA ILE A 657 90.55 -0.65 50.64
C ILE A 657 91.73 -1.53 51.08
N LYS A 658 91.48 -2.53 51.93
CA LYS A 658 92.40 -3.64 52.21
C LYS A 658 91.85 -4.91 51.56
N SER A 659 92.63 -5.48 50.64
CA SER A 659 92.62 -6.87 50.16
C SER A 659 91.25 -7.56 49.92
N VAL A 660 90.95 -7.85 48.65
CA VAL A 660 89.82 -8.70 48.23
C VAL A 660 90.40 -9.96 47.60
N SER A 661 90.05 -11.13 48.13
CA SER A 661 90.16 -12.41 47.44
C SER A 661 88.80 -12.73 46.83
N GLU A 662 88.75 -12.83 45.50
CA GLU A 662 87.61 -13.20 44.64
C GLU A 662 86.70 -12.06 44.12
N PRO A 663 86.24 -12.16 42.85
CA PRO A 663 85.78 -11.01 42.07
C PRO A 663 84.33 -10.62 42.38
N ALA A 664 84.15 -9.43 42.95
CA ALA A 664 82.87 -8.73 43.01
C ALA A 664 82.73 -7.79 41.79
N LYS A 665 81.59 -7.90 41.08
CA LYS A 665 81.16 -6.98 40.02
C LYS A 665 80.71 -5.65 40.68
N TYR A 666 81.25 -4.52 40.21
CA TYR A 666 80.77 -3.18 40.56
C TYR A 666 80.46 -2.40 39.28
N GLU A 667 79.30 -1.75 39.21
CA GLU A 667 79.00 -0.70 38.24
C GLU A 667 79.10 0.67 38.93
N VAL A 668 79.93 1.56 38.37
CA VAL A 668 80.02 2.97 38.77
C VAL A 668 79.40 3.80 37.67
N TRP A 669 78.29 4.46 37.96
CA TRP A 669 77.68 5.47 37.09
C TRP A 669 78.22 6.84 37.48
N ASN A 670 79.01 7.47 36.61
CA ASN A 670 79.29 8.90 36.71
C ASN A 670 78.92 9.58 35.39
N LYS A 671 77.95 10.49 35.46
CA LYS A 671 77.46 11.28 34.31
C LYS A 671 78.13 12.65 34.38
N GLY A 672 79.08 12.92 33.48
CA GLY A 672 79.47 14.28 33.13
C GLY A 672 80.83 14.82 33.59
N SER A 673 81.86 14.00 33.76
CA SER A 673 83.27 14.45 33.76
C SER A 673 84.18 13.34 33.24
N PRO A 674 85.31 13.64 32.54
CA PRO A 674 86.18 12.59 32.01
C PRO A 674 86.89 11.90 33.18
N ALA A 675 86.47 10.68 33.50
CA ALA A 675 87.25 9.81 34.39
C ALA A 675 88.31 9.10 33.54
N VAL A 676 89.55 9.54 33.66
CA VAL A 676 90.72 8.73 33.25
C VAL A 676 90.76 7.52 34.18
N LEU A 677 90.66 6.31 33.63
CA LEU A 677 90.84 5.08 34.38
C LEU A 677 92.35 4.73 34.37
N GLU A 678 93.09 5.16 35.38
CA GLU A 678 94.46 4.70 35.63
C GLU A 678 94.42 3.42 36.46
N VAL A 679 94.76 2.28 35.85
CA VAL A 679 94.94 1.02 36.57
C VAL A 679 96.44 0.88 36.86
N THR A 680 96.83 1.07 38.12
CA THR A 680 98.17 0.71 38.61
C THR A 680 98.07 -0.47 39.56
N GLY A 681 98.77 -1.55 39.21
CA GLY A 681 98.94 -2.73 40.04
C GLY A 681 100.14 -3.53 39.55
N GLU A 682 101.14 -3.71 40.41
CA GLU A 682 102.31 -4.55 40.14
C GLU A 682 101.87 -6.02 40.14
N TYR A 683 102.23 -6.74 39.07
CA TYR A 683 102.02 -8.17 38.83
C TYR A 683 100.62 -8.61 38.38
N PHE A 684 100.37 -8.53 37.06
CA PHE A 684 99.46 -9.44 36.38
C PHE A 684 100.28 -10.46 35.57
N SER A 685 100.17 -11.74 35.92
CA SER A 685 100.75 -12.84 35.16
C SER A 685 99.98 -13.07 33.85
N SER A 686 100.67 -13.62 32.85
CA SER A 686 100.29 -13.77 31.43
C SER A 686 99.09 -14.69 31.13
N SER A 687 98.11 -14.78 32.02
CA SER A 687 96.91 -15.62 31.86
C SER A 687 95.63 -15.00 32.45
N THR A 688 95.61 -13.69 32.72
CA THR A 688 94.42 -13.01 33.25
C THR A 688 93.48 -12.65 32.10
N VAL A 689 92.36 -13.36 32.00
CA VAL A 689 91.28 -13.10 31.03
C VAL A 689 90.28 -12.13 31.67
N PHE A 690 90.04 -10.98 31.05
CA PHE A 690 88.95 -10.07 31.44
C PHE A 690 87.69 -10.44 30.66
N LYS A 691 86.59 -10.73 31.37
CA LYS A 691 85.25 -10.86 30.79
C LYS A 691 84.38 -9.73 31.32
N ALA A 692 83.75 -8.99 30.41
CA ALA A 692 82.70 -8.03 30.72
C ALA A 692 81.46 -8.47 29.94
N ASP A 693 80.33 -8.66 30.64
CA ASP A 693 79.04 -8.97 30.03
C ASP A 693 78.27 -7.66 29.84
N LEU A 694 77.76 -7.39 28.64
CA LEU A 694 76.91 -6.25 28.34
C LEU A 694 75.44 -6.71 28.35
N LEU A 695 74.59 -6.11 29.18
CA LEU A 695 73.17 -6.45 29.27
C LEU A 695 72.32 -5.29 28.72
N LEU A 696 71.54 -5.56 27.67
CA LEU A 696 70.46 -4.72 27.17
C LEU A 696 69.15 -5.51 27.30
N SER A 697 68.21 -5.00 28.09
CA SER A 697 66.80 -5.44 28.19
C SER A 697 66.55 -6.96 28.08
N GLY A 698 67.17 -7.75 28.96
CA GLY A 698 66.62 -9.06 29.36
C GLY A 698 66.80 -10.25 28.40
N ALA A 699 67.62 -10.18 27.35
CA ALA A 699 67.98 -11.36 26.55
C ALA A 699 69.50 -11.45 26.33
N ALA A 700 70.08 -12.64 26.54
CA ALA A 700 71.50 -12.91 26.33
C ALA A 700 71.81 -13.03 24.82
N VAL A 701 72.50 -12.04 24.25
CA VAL A 701 72.92 -12.06 22.84
C VAL A 701 74.43 -12.32 22.75
N GLY A 702 74.82 -13.58 22.90
CA GLY A 702 76.11 -14.12 22.42
C GLY A 702 77.39 -13.75 23.21
N SER A 703 78.37 -14.66 23.19
CA SER A 703 79.67 -14.52 23.84
C SER A 703 80.77 -14.10 22.86
N LEU A 704 81.48 -12.99 23.14
CA LEU A 704 82.67 -12.58 22.40
C LEU A 704 83.93 -13.23 23.00
N THR A 705 84.74 -13.92 22.19
CA THR A 705 86.04 -14.47 22.62
C THR A 705 87.17 -13.68 21.95
N LEU A 706 88.02 -13.03 22.74
CA LEU A 706 89.19 -12.31 22.25
C LEU A 706 90.46 -13.19 22.38
N GLN A 707 91.21 -13.34 21.28
CA GLN A 707 92.57 -13.92 21.31
C GLN A 707 93.63 -12.83 21.49
N PRO A 708 94.79 -13.15 22.12
CA PRO A 708 95.76 -12.14 22.52
C PRO A 708 96.61 -11.66 21.33
N ALA A 709 96.65 -10.35 21.10
CA ALA A 709 97.68 -9.71 20.29
C ALA A 709 98.62 -8.91 21.19
N THR A 710 99.90 -9.24 21.08
CA THR A 710 101.06 -8.66 21.76
C THR A 710 101.18 -7.15 21.50
N ILE A 711 101.25 -6.32 22.54
CA ILE A 711 101.59 -4.89 22.40
C ILE A 711 102.96 -4.64 23.02
N THR A 712 103.95 -4.39 22.17
CA THR A 712 105.23 -3.77 22.54
C THR A 712 105.15 -2.25 22.43
N LYS A 713 105.81 -1.56 23.38
CA LYS A 713 105.98 -0.10 23.48
C LYS A 713 106.07 0.63 22.12
N SER A 714 105.07 1.45 21.81
CA SER A 714 105.22 2.81 21.27
C SER A 714 103.84 3.41 20.98
N ASN A 715 103.68 4.71 21.24
CA ASN A 715 102.50 5.53 20.94
C ASN A 715 101.84 5.19 19.60
N THR A 716 100.67 4.55 19.63
CA THR A 716 99.73 4.54 18.51
C THR A 716 98.32 4.30 19.08
N VAL A 717 97.41 5.25 18.84
CA VAL A 717 95.99 5.12 19.14
C VAL A 717 95.38 4.18 18.12
N ALA A 718 94.86 3.03 18.56
CA ALA A 718 94.03 2.17 17.72
C ALA A 718 92.57 2.63 17.86
N SER A 719 92.02 3.18 16.79
CA SER A 719 90.57 3.38 16.62
C SER A 719 89.94 2.08 16.15
N MET A 720 88.93 1.57 16.85
CA MET A 720 88.17 0.38 16.43
C MET A 720 86.76 0.77 16.00
N LEU A 721 86.42 0.42 14.75
CA LEU A 721 85.15 0.65 14.09
C LEU A 721 84.24 -0.56 14.37
N VAL A 722 83.02 -0.35 14.88
CA VAL A 722 82.00 -1.41 15.02
C VAL A 722 80.99 -1.21 13.90
N THR A 723 80.92 -2.15 12.95
CA THR A 723 80.18 -1.98 11.69
C THR A 723 78.98 -2.91 11.47
N SER A 724 78.64 -3.81 12.42
CA SER A 724 77.37 -4.58 12.36
C SER A 724 77.10 -5.37 13.65
N VAL A 725 75.83 -5.71 13.89
CA VAL A 725 75.37 -6.69 14.89
C VAL A 725 74.76 -7.89 14.14
N PRO A 726 75.12 -9.14 14.45
CA PRO A 726 74.60 -10.33 13.77
C PRO A 726 73.18 -10.68 14.22
N GLN A 727 72.30 -11.02 13.28
CA GLN A 727 71.01 -11.67 13.57
C GLN A 727 71.13 -13.20 13.64
N ALA A 728 70.12 -13.86 14.22
CA ALA A 728 70.12 -15.29 14.56
C ALA A 728 70.27 -16.26 13.36
N ASP A 729 70.28 -15.76 12.13
CA ASP A 729 70.50 -16.51 10.90
C ASP A 729 71.89 -16.34 10.27
N GLY A 730 72.78 -15.58 10.92
CA GLY A 730 74.15 -15.37 10.45
C GLY A 730 74.32 -14.28 9.39
N SER A 731 73.32 -13.44 9.16
CA SER A 731 73.43 -12.24 8.31
C SER A 731 73.65 -10.95 9.13
N ASN A 732 74.41 -9.99 8.56
CA ASN A 732 74.73 -8.69 9.16
C ASN A 732 73.90 -7.58 8.49
N SER A 733 73.15 -6.78 9.26
CA SER A 733 72.50 -5.55 8.79
C SER A 733 72.71 -4.36 9.74
N PRO A 734 72.82 -3.12 9.23
CA PRO A 734 73.10 -1.90 10.00
C PRO A 734 71.87 -1.34 10.73
N LEU A 735 72.09 -0.63 11.85
CA LEU A 735 71.08 0.00 12.70
C LEU A 735 70.40 1.23 12.05
N PRO A 736 69.09 1.48 12.28
CA PRO A 736 68.33 2.61 11.73
C PRO A 736 68.52 3.95 12.48
N GLU A 737 68.57 5.04 11.71
CA GLU A 737 68.61 6.44 12.17
C GLU A 737 67.20 6.97 12.49
N SER A 738 66.85 7.07 13.77
CA SER A 738 65.87 8.05 14.24
C SER A 738 66.17 8.44 15.69
N ASP A 739 67.14 9.32 15.87
CA ASP A 739 67.12 10.38 16.89
C ASP A 739 68.22 11.38 16.51
N LYS A 740 67.83 12.60 16.15
CA LYS A 740 68.77 13.69 15.92
C LYS A 740 69.38 14.11 17.26
N TYR A 741 70.62 13.71 17.51
CA TYR A 741 71.43 14.27 18.59
C TYR A 741 72.09 15.56 18.12
N THR A 742 71.89 16.67 18.85
CA THR A 742 72.71 17.87 18.69
C THR A 742 74.05 17.67 19.41
N VAL A 743 75.16 17.62 18.67
CA VAL A 743 76.50 17.66 19.25
C VAL A 743 76.93 19.11 19.40
N ARG A 744 77.23 19.53 20.63
CA ARG A 744 77.97 20.75 20.93
C ARG A 744 79.46 20.39 21.00
N VAL A 745 80.29 20.97 20.13
CA VAL A 745 81.75 20.86 20.22
C VAL A 745 82.30 22.14 20.82
N ARG A 746 83.08 22.03 21.90
CA ARG A 746 83.89 23.12 22.45
C ARG A 746 85.32 22.92 21.95
N ALA A 747 85.85 23.86 21.20
CA ALA A 747 87.28 24.00 20.99
C ALA A 747 87.80 25.00 22.01
N ASP A 748 88.26 24.49 23.15
CA ASP A 748 88.94 25.20 24.24
C ASP A 748 88.23 26.44 24.83
N ASP A 749 88.83 27.00 25.87
CA ASP A 749 88.20 27.90 26.83
C ASP A 749 87.87 29.31 26.28
N ASN A 750 86.64 29.52 25.76
CA ASN A 750 85.73 30.67 26.00
C ASN A 750 84.69 30.88 24.86
N ASP A 751 83.43 31.11 25.26
CA ASP A 751 82.20 31.44 24.50
C ASP A 751 81.59 30.46 23.46
N TRP A 752 80.24 30.42 23.46
CA TRP A 752 79.38 29.60 22.60
C TRP A 752 79.03 30.34 21.30
N VAL A 753 79.22 29.72 20.14
CA VAL A 753 78.72 30.25 18.86
C VAL A 753 77.57 29.38 18.36
N THR A 754 76.39 29.98 18.23
CA THR A 754 75.25 29.47 17.45
C THR A 754 75.20 30.16 16.09
N SER A 755 74.92 29.42 15.02
CA SER A 755 74.40 30.00 13.77
C SER A 755 73.23 29.15 13.24
N GLU A 756 72.35 29.83 12.50
CA GLU A 756 70.92 29.56 12.32
C GLU A 756 70.55 28.45 11.31
N ALA A 757 69.27 28.06 11.41
CA ALA A 757 68.59 26.98 10.72
C ALA A 757 68.35 27.22 9.22
N PHE A 758 68.29 26.14 8.44
CA PHE A 758 67.55 26.08 7.18
C PHE A 758 66.81 24.74 7.05
N SER A 759 65.56 24.83 6.60
CA SER A 759 64.58 23.77 6.36
C SER A 759 64.80 23.11 5.00
N LEU A 760 64.45 21.82 4.83
CA LEU A 760 63.36 21.40 3.92
C LEU A 760 63.19 19.87 3.85
N ALA A 761 61.90 19.51 3.78
CA ALA A 761 61.27 18.42 3.06
C ALA A 761 61.56 16.95 3.45
N ALA A 762 60.45 16.27 3.72
CA ALA A 762 60.31 14.83 3.90
C ALA A 762 60.36 14.05 2.58
N SER A 763 60.51 12.73 2.70
CA SER A 763 60.08 11.62 1.80
C SER A 763 61.22 10.63 1.47
N PRO A 764 60.99 9.33 1.11
CA PRO A 764 59.83 8.44 1.29
C PRO A 764 60.18 7.07 1.92
N SER A 765 59.18 6.36 2.45
CA SER A 765 59.16 4.89 2.52
C SER A 765 58.57 4.33 1.22
N SER A 766 59.17 3.27 0.68
CA SER A 766 58.95 2.85 -0.70
C SER A 766 58.00 1.64 -0.85
N ASP A 767 56.83 1.85 -1.47
CA ASP A 767 55.84 0.82 -1.83
C ASP A 767 55.59 0.82 -3.36
N LEU A 768 55.32 -0.36 -3.95
CA LEU A 768 54.72 -0.49 -5.28
C LEU A 768 53.20 -0.64 -5.07
N ARG A 769 52.39 0.36 -5.43
CA ARG A 769 50.94 0.34 -5.20
C ARG A 769 50.16 0.48 -6.51
N LEU A 770 49.22 -0.43 -6.74
CA LEU A 770 48.21 -0.32 -7.80
C LEU A 770 47.15 0.71 -7.39
N THR A 771 46.88 1.70 -8.25
CA THR A 771 45.89 2.75 -8.02
C THR A 771 44.83 2.71 -9.12
N SER A 772 43.55 2.66 -8.75
CA SER A 772 42.45 2.78 -9.71
C SER A 772 42.36 4.20 -10.29
N PRO A 773 41.81 4.39 -11.51
CA PRO A 773 41.55 5.73 -12.03
C PRO A 773 40.27 6.31 -11.38
N SER A 774 40.46 7.40 -10.59
CA SER A 774 39.54 8.53 -10.26
C SER A 774 38.04 8.25 -10.00
N THR A 775 37.51 8.47 -8.79
CA THR A 775 36.87 9.72 -8.30
C THR A 775 35.83 10.35 -9.25
N GLU A 776 34.61 9.82 -9.26
CA GLU A 776 33.29 10.51 -9.19
C GLU A 776 32.19 9.52 -9.63
N SER A 777 31.15 9.35 -8.79
CA SER A 777 29.90 8.59 -9.03
C SER A 777 30.00 7.09 -9.38
N ASP A 778 29.01 6.31 -8.94
CA ASP A 778 28.84 4.90 -9.32
C ASP A 778 28.88 4.72 -10.85
N THR A 779 29.63 3.73 -11.35
CA THR A 779 29.24 2.88 -12.49
C THR A 779 30.26 1.76 -12.74
N GLU A 780 29.68 0.58 -12.95
CA GLU A 780 30.12 -0.60 -13.71
C GLU A 780 31.43 -0.51 -14.52
N TRP A 781 32.23 -1.58 -14.43
CA TRP A 781 33.32 -1.83 -15.37
C TRP A 781 32.75 -2.26 -16.73
N LYS A 782 32.67 -1.33 -17.67
CA LYS A 782 32.41 -1.62 -19.09
C LYS A 782 33.74 -1.92 -19.79
N ILE A 783 33.94 -3.14 -20.32
CA ILE A 783 35.07 -3.44 -21.21
C ILE A 783 34.55 -3.82 -22.60
N LEU A 784 34.59 -2.86 -23.51
CA LEU A 784 34.99 -3.08 -24.88
C LEU A 784 36.20 -2.15 -25.11
N THR A 785 37.37 -2.72 -25.41
CA THR A 785 38.71 -2.08 -25.66
C THR A 785 39.65 -1.89 -24.44
N PRO A 786 40.99 -1.77 -24.63
CA PRO A 786 42.03 -2.13 -23.65
C PRO A 786 41.95 -1.43 -22.28
N ALA A 787 42.16 -2.17 -21.19
CA ALA A 787 42.15 -1.64 -19.83
C ALA A 787 43.52 -1.03 -19.44
N GLU A 788 43.53 0.24 -19.01
CA GLU A 788 44.75 0.92 -18.53
C GLU A 788 44.96 0.64 -17.04
N ILE A 789 46.09 0.03 -16.68
CA ILE A 789 46.49 -0.24 -15.31
C ILE A 789 47.49 0.83 -14.87
N LYS A 790 47.23 1.52 -13.75
CA LYS A 790 48.13 2.54 -13.18
C LYS A 790 48.76 2.05 -11.87
N TRP A 791 50.02 2.39 -11.64
CA TRP A 791 50.71 2.10 -10.39
C TRP A 791 51.67 3.22 -10.01
N GLU A 792 51.87 3.38 -8.71
CA GLU A 792 52.90 4.24 -8.16
C GLU A 792 54.07 3.38 -7.69
N SER A 793 55.29 3.74 -8.14
CA SER A 793 56.53 3.03 -7.83
C SER A 793 57.56 4.01 -7.30
N SER A 794 57.93 3.87 -6.03
CA SER A 794 59.06 4.57 -5.39
C SER A 794 60.41 3.84 -5.52
N LEU A 795 60.50 2.80 -6.36
CA LEU A 795 61.71 1.98 -6.52
C LEU A 795 62.77 2.68 -7.42
N SER A 796 64.01 2.81 -6.92
CA SER A 796 65.16 3.35 -7.65
C SER A 796 66.41 2.47 -7.48
N PRO A 797 67.16 2.14 -8.56
CA PRO A 797 66.85 2.45 -9.96
C PRO A 797 65.68 1.62 -10.50
N ALA A 798 65.06 2.08 -11.60
CA ALA A 798 63.88 1.44 -12.20
C ALA A 798 64.08 -0.06 -12.44
N GLN A 799 63.13 -0.87 -11.98
CA GLN A 799 63.16 -2.33 -12.05
C GLN A 799 62.28 -2.80 -13.21
N THR A 800 62.55 -4.00 -13.74
CA THR A 800 61.70 -4.63 -14.74
C THR A 800 60.55 -5.38 -14.05
N LEU A 801 59.33 -5.19 -14.52
CA LEU A 801 58.09 -5.75 -13.98
C LEU A 801 57.48 -6.79 -14.93
N THR A 802 56.78 -7.74 -14.36
CA THR A 802 55.93 -8.74 -15.01
C THR A 802 54.48 -8.55 -14.57
N ILE A 803 53.55 -8.57 -15.52
CA ILE A 803 52.10 -8.43 -15.30
C ILE A 803 51.42 -9.74 -15.70
N GLN A 804 50.58 -10.27 -14.81
CA GLN A 804 50.01 -11.61 -14.93
C GLN A 804 48.51 -11.62 -14.60
N LEU A 805 47.76 -12.47 -15.29
CA LEU A 805 46.36 -12.79 -15.02
C LEU A 805 46.28 -14.09 -14.21
N TRP A 806 45.55 -14.07 -13.11
CA TRP A 806 45.34 -15.23 -12.24
C TRP A 806 43.85 -15.50 -12.04
N HIS A 807 43.49 -16.77 -11.90
CA HIS A 807 42.16 -17.26 -11.57
C HIS A 807 42.31 -18.09 -10.29
N GLY A 808 41.76 -17.57 -9.18
CA GLY A 808 42.16 -18.05 -7.86
C GLY A 808 43.68 -17.99 -7.66
N ASP A 809 44.30 -19.14 -7.35
CA ASP A 809 45.75 -19.31 -7.19
C ASP A 809 46.44 -19.93 -8.42
N GLU A 810 45.75 -20.09 -9.54
CA GLU A 810 46.35 -20.55 -10.80
C GLU A 810 46.68 -19.40 -11.75
N LEU A 811 47.88 -19.44 -12.35
CA LEU A 811 48.32 -18.46 -13.34
C LEU A 811 47.66 -18.78 -14.68
N VAL A 812 46.75 -17.92 -15.12
CA VAL A 812 46.04 -18.06 -16.39
C VAL A 812 46.93 -17.64 -17.55
N SER A 813 47.50 -16.44 -17.47
CA SER A 813 48.37 -15.93 -18.54
C SER A 813 49.33 -14.85 -18.04
N THR A 814 50.45 -14.68 -18.72
CA THR A 814 51.39 -13.58 -18.44
C THR A 814 51.27 -12.53 -19.54
N LEU A 815 50.69 -11.39 -19.18
CA LEU A 815 50.24 -10.36 -20.10
C LEU A 815 51.40 -9.43 -20.53
N ALA A 816 52.42 -9.25 -19.68
CA ALA A 816 53.66 -8.55 -20.05
C ALA A 816 54.85 -8.98 -19.18
N ASN A 817 56.07 -9.01 -19.73
CA ASN A 817 57.27 -9.54 -19.06
C ASN A 817 58.42 -8.54 -18.84
N THR A 818 58.35 -7.35 -19.44
CA THR A 818 59.47 -6.39 -19.48
C THR A 818 59.04 -4.93 -19.31
N VAL A 819 58.16 -4.65 -18.34
CA VAL A 819 57.61 -3.29 -18.13
C VAL A 819 58.46 -2.54 -17.10
N SER A 820 58.99 -1.37 -17.43
CA SER A 820 59.78 -0.60 -16.45
C SER A 820 58.90 -0.04 -15.34
N SER A 821 59.30 -0.21 -14.08
CA SER A 821 58.57 0.33 -12.92
C SER A 821 58.45 1.85 -12.92
N ALA A 822 59.31 2.55 -13.69
CA ALA A 822 59.29 4.01 -13.84
C ALA A 822 58.18 4.54 -14.79
N LEU A 823 57.46 3.68 -15.51
CA LEU A 823 56.39 4.09 -16.43
C LEU A 823 55.11 4.57 -15.72
N GLY A 824 54.86 4.07 -14.49
CA GLY A 824 53.69 4.42 -13.67
C GLY A 824 52.32 3.99 -14.22
N ARG A 825 52.26 3.44 -15.44
CA ARG A 825 51.04 2.92 -16.07
C ARG A 825 51.36 2.00 -17.24
N TYR A 826 50.45 1.08 -17.54
CA TYR A 826 50.53 0.16 -18.67
C TYR A 826 49.16 -0.35 -19.06
N THR A 827 48.89 -0.33 -20.35
CA THR A 827 47.63 -0.82 -20.91
C THR A 827 47.75 -2.30 -21.24
N VAL A 828 46.77 -3.08 -20.80
CA VAL A 828 46.75 -4.53 -20.97
C VAL A 828 45.49 -4.97 -21.71
N THR A 829 45.66 -5.89 -22.65
CA THR A 829 44.56 -6.55 -23.38
C THR A 829 44.46 -8.00 -22.90
N LEU A 830 43.26 -8.44 -22.54
CA LEU A 830 43.04 -9.83 -22.11
C LEU A 830 43.05 -10.79 -23.31
N PRO A 831 43.50 -12.04 -23.14
CA PRO A 831 43.42 -13.06 -24.19
C PRO A 831 41.95 -13.37 -24.51
N THR A 832 41.61 -13.53 -25.79
CA THR A 832 40.23 -13.73 -26.29
C THR A 832 39.65 -15.12 -26.01
N ASP A 833 40.45 -16.00 -25.41
CA ASP A 833 40.25 -17.43 -25.21
C ASP A 833 40.11 -17.83 -23.73
N VAL A 834 39.94 -16.84 -22.83
CA VAL A 834 39.76 -17.05 -21.39
C VAL A 834 38.29 -16.86 -21.01
N GLU A 835 37.63 -17.92 -20.52
CA GLU A 835 36.24 -17.84 -20.02
C GLU A 835 36.15 -16.97 -18.77
N PRO A 836 35.17 -16.05 -18.67
CA PRO A 836 35.06 -15.13 -17.55
C PRO A 836 34.58 -15.81 -16.24
N SER A 837 35.23 -15.49 -15.11
CA SER A 837 34.88 -16.02 -13.78
C SER A 837 35.00 -14.94 -12.70
N ALA A 838 34.19 -15.04 -11.64
CA ALA A 838 34.05 -14.05 -10.56
C ALA A 838 35.31 -13.89 -9.66
N ASP A 839 36.33 -14.73 -9.85
CA ASP A 839 37.55 -14.84 -9.04
C ASP A 839 38.85 -14.59 -9.83
N MET A 840 38.77 -13.84 -10.94
CA MET A 840 39.96 -13.40 -11.69
C MET A 840 40.59 -12.12 -11.12
N ARG A 841 41.93 -12.07 -11.12
CA ARG A 841 42.74 -10.94 -10.61
C ARG A 841 44.00 -10.68 -11.44
N LEU A 842 44.45 -9.43 -11.47
CA LEU A 842 45.70 -9.00 -12.10
C LEU A 842 46.81 -8.82 -11.05
N ARG A 843 47.98 -9.40 -11.31
CA ARG A 843 49.15 -9.36 -10.42
C ARG A 843 50.34 -8.72 -11.11
N ILE A 844 50.94 -7.71 -10.49
CA ILE A 844 52.20 -7.10 -10.94
C ILE A 844 53.33 -7.51 -9.98
N ARG A 845 54.46 -7.98 -10.52
CA ARG A 845 55.64 -8.42 -9.75
C ARG A 845 56.94 -7.93 -10.36
N THR A 846 57.97 -7.70 -9.54
CA THR A 846 59.33 -7.42 -10.04
C THR A 846 60.02 -8.69 -10.55
N THR A 847 60.78 -8.63 -11.65
CA THR A 847 61.50 -9.81 -12.20
C THR A 847 62.68 -10.27 -11.35
N THR A 848 63.15 -9.43 -10.42
CA THR A 848 64.34 -9.66 -9.60
C THR A 848 64.03 -10.25 -8.22
N SER A 849 62.77 -10.23 -7.75
CA SER A 849 62.34 -10.88 -6.51
C SER A 849 60.88 -11.36 -6.58
N PRO A 850 60.59 -12.64 -6.33
CA PRO A 850 59.23 -13.20 -6.38
C PRO A 850 58.34 -12.78 -5.19
N TYR A 851 58.89 -12.08 -4.19
CA TYR A 851 58.17 -11.72 -2.95
C TYR A 851 57.63 -10.27 -2.93
N HIS A 852 57.88 -9.47 -3.98
CA HIS A 852 57.30 -8.14 -4.12
C HIS A 852 56.27 -8.14 -5.26
N TYR A 853 55.00 -8.36 -4.91
CA TYR A 853 53.88 -8.26 -5.84
C TYR A 853 52.72 -7.48 -5.23
N SER A 854 51.87 -6.92 -6.08
CA SER A 854 50.59 -6.31 -5.70
C SER A 854 49.50 -6.85 -6.61
N ASP A 855 48.35 -7.19 -6.03
CA ASP A 855 47.16 -7.71 -6.73
C ASP A 855 46.11 -6.60 -6.91
N SER A 856 45.33 -6.66 -7.99
CA SER A 856 44.07 -5.91 -8.12
C SER A 856 42.97 -6.53 -7.24
N GLY A 857 41.87 -5.79 -7.03
CA GLY A 857 40.60 -6.39 -6.61
C GLY A 857 40.04 -7.38 -7.66
N LEU A 858 38.91 -8.01 -7.35
CA LEU A 858 38.20 -8.94 -8.24
C LEU A 858 37.82 -8.23 -9.55
N VAL A 859 38.14 -8.85 -10.68
CA VAL A 859 37.74 -8.39 -12.01
C VAL A 859 36.54 -9.23 -12.45
N HIS A 860 35.35 -8.63 -12.49
CA HIS A 860 34.17 -9.28 -13.07
C HIS A 860 34.18 -9.06 -14.58
N VAL A 861 33.94 -10.11 -15.35
CA VAL A 861 33.83 -10.04 -16.81
C VAL A 861 32.46 -10.64 -17.15
N GLU A 862 31.60 -9.88 -17.82
CA GLU A 862 30.33 -10.42 -18.30
C GLU A 862 30.58 -11.34 -19.50
N GLY A 863 29.97 -12.53 -19.46
CA GLY A 863 29.87 -13.41 -20.62
C GLY A 863 28.93 -12.79 -21.65
N VAL A 864 29.46 -12.45 -22.82
CA VAL A 864 28.64 -12.23 -24.00
C VAL A 864 28.18 -13.61 -24.49
N ASP A 865 26.92 -13.96 -24.24
CA ASP A 865 26.23 -14.99 -25.02
C ASP A 865 26.24 -14.57 -26.49
N LEU A 866 26.65 -15.44 -27.40
CA LEU A 866 26.16 -15.63 -28.80
C LEU A 866 27.15 -16.58 -29.56
N PRO A 867 26.71 -17.28 -30.62
CA PRO A 867 25.93 -18.51 -30.71
C PRO A 867 26.79 -19.76 -31.00
N THR A 868 26.24 -20.96 -30.75
CA THR A 868 26.86 -22.25 -31.10
C THR A 868 26.95 -22.47 -32.62
N THR A 869 28.15 -22.64 -33.18
CA THR A 869 28.39 -23.54 -34.33
C THR A 869 29.80 -24.14 -34.30
N ASP A 870 29.89 -25.44 -34.63
CA ASP A 870 31.07 -26.32 -34.66
C ASP A 870 31.89 -26.16 -35.99
N PRO A 871 33.06 -26.79 -36.25
CA PRO A 871 34.36 -26.09 -36.19
C PRO A 871 35.30 -26.20 -37.45
N LEU A 872 36.41 -25.41 -37.42
CA LEU A 872 37.73 -25.48 -38.14
C LEU A 872 37.86 -25.10 -39.65
N PRO A 873 39.06 -24.73 -40.19
CA PRO A 873 40.19 -23.92 -39.65
C PRO A 873 40.94 -22.96 -40.66
N ALA A 874 41.79 -22.07 -40.10
CA ALA A 874 43.11 -21.55 -40.59
C ALA A 874 43.17 -20.41 -41.69
N PRO A 875 44.32 -19.70 -41.87
CA PRO A 875 44.64 -18.47 -41.12
C PRO A 875 45.26 -17.30 -41.97
N ALA A 876 45.44 -16.14 -41.31
CA ALA A 876 46.60 -15.21 -41.44
C ALA A 876 46.66 -14.21 -42.65
N PRO A 877 47.47 -13.11 -42.59
CA PRO A 877 47.23 -11.86 -41.81
C PRO A 877 47.61 -10.54 -42.58
N LEU A 878 47.57 -9.40 -41.86
CA LEU A 878 48.43 -8.18 -41.95
C LEU A 878 47.90 -6.88 -42.61
N THR A 879 47.55 -5.89 -41.76
CA THR A 879 48.17 -4.55 -41.49
C THR A 879 48.66 -3.65 -42.66
N PRO A 880 48.93 -2.32 -42.46
CA PRO A 880 48.40 -1.31 -41.51
C PRO A 880 48.23 0.13 -42.11
N THR A 881 47.84 1.07 -41.22
CA THR A 881 48.28 2.49 -41.07
C THR A 881 47.57 3.65 -41.81
N GLU A 882 46.81 4.40 -40.99
CA GLU A 882 46.68 5.87 -40.76
C GLU A 882 47.87 6.81 -41.16
N PRO A 883 47.82 8.16 -40.97
CA PRO A 883 46.71 9.09 -40.60
C PRO A 883 46.73 10.45 -41.37
N GLU A 884 45.79 11.37 -41.09
CA GLU A 884 46.03 12.77 -40.59
C GLU A 884 44.77 13.69 -40.70
N GLU A 885 44.48 14.39 -39.61
CA GLU A 885 43.55 15.53 -39.41
C GLU A 885 44.21 16.89 -39.82
N PRO A 886 43.60 18.09 -39.61
CA PRO A 886 42.24 18.59 -39.90
C PRO A 886 42.29 19.97 -40.61
N THR A 887 41.16 20.54 -41.03
CA THR A 887 40.87 22.02 -40.98
C THR A 887 39.43 22.35 -41.42
N GLU A 888 38.76 23.20 -40.64
CA GLU A 888 37.56 24.00 -40.99
C GLU A 888 38.02 25.47 -41.26
N PRO A 889 37.17 26.43 -41.69
CA PRO A 889 36.03 26.40 -42.64
C PRO A 889 36.04 27.62 -43.59
N GLU A 890 35.22 27.66 -44.66
CA GLU A 890 34.66 28.91 -45.25
C GLU A 890 33.34 28.62 -46.00
N GLU A 891 32.30 29.43 -45.75
CA GLU A 891 31.06 29.53 -46.56
C GLU A 891 31.33 30.30 -47.87
N PRO A 892 30.60 30.05 -48.99
CA PRO A 892 29.44 30.93 -49.28
C PRO A 892 28.28 30.33 -50.12
N THR A 893 27.06 30.73 -49.77
CA THR A 893 25.82 31.01 -50.56
C THR A 893 25.25 30.03 -51.61
N GLU A 894 23.91 29.91 -51.52
CA GLU A 894 22.93 29.12 -52.27
C GLU A 894 23.08 28.97 -53.80
N PRO A 895 22.64 27.82 -54.31
CA PRO A 895 21.81 27.78 -55.51
C PRO A 895 20.50 27.00 -55.35
N GLU A 896 19.58 27.36 -56.24
CA GLU A 896 18.17 26.99 -56.45
C GLU A 896 17.70 25.56 -56.15
N GLU A 897 16.44 25.45 -55.73
CA GLU A 897 15.70 24.19 -55.50
C GLU A 897 15.71 23.25 -56.73
N PRO A 898 16.12 21.98 -56.53
CA PRO A 898 15.72 20.88 -57.38
C PRO A 898 14.56 20.09 -56.74
N THR A 899 13.60 19.75 -57.59
CA THR A 899 12.53 18.77 -57.36
C THR A 899 13.00 17.50 -56.64
N GLU A 900 12.21 17.07 -55.67
CA GLU A 900 12.47 15.89 -54.85
C GLU A 900 12.47 14.59 -55.69
N PRO A 901 13.47 13.71 -55.51
CA PRO A 901 13.58 12.41 -56.17
C PRO A 901 12.84 11.31 -55.42
N GLU A 902 12.36 10.31 -56.17
CA GLU A 902 11.81 9.05 -55.62
C GLU A 902 12.88 8.31 -54.79
N GLU A 903 12.50 7.88 -53.58
CA GLU A 903 13.34 7.04 -52.73
C GLU A 903 13.37 5.58 -53.19
N PRO A 904 14.49 4.87 -52.94
CA PRO A 904 14.76 3.53 -53.42
C PRO A 904 14.14 2.45 -52.52
N THR A 905 13.68 1.39 -53.17
CA THR A 905 13.23 0.14 -52.53
C THR A 905 14.33 -0.50 -51.67
N GLU A 906 14.04 -0.67 -50.39
CA GLU A 906 14.77 -1.54 -49.46
C GLU A 906 14.36 -3.03 -49.60
N PRO A 907 15.25 -3.96 -49.21
CA PRO A 907 15.20 -5.39 -49.54
C PRO A 907 14.31 -6.21 -48.60
N GLU A 908 13.85 -7.36 -49.10
CA GLU A 908 13.05 -8.36 -48.38
C GLU A 908 13.76 -8.88 -47.12
N GLU A 909 13.10 -8.73 -45.97
CA GLU A 909 13.45 -9.39 -44.71
C GLU A 909 13.11 -10.91 -44.73
N PRO A 910 13.89 -11.74 -44.00
CA PRO A 910 13.69 -13.18 -43.96
C PRO A 910 12.42 -13.54 -43.20
N THR A 911 11.71 -14.53 -43.73
CA THR A 911 10.47 -15.11 -43.18
C THR A 911 10.72 -15.69 -41.79
N GLU A 912 10.08 -15.11 -40.78
CA GLU A 912 9.87 -15.73 -39.47
C GLU A 912 9.06 -17.03 -39.62
N PRO A 913 9.31 -18.05 -38.76
CA PRO A 913 8.48 -19.24 -38.72
C PRO A 913 7.06 -18.85 -38.28
N GLU A 914 6.04 -19.33 -39.01
CA GLU A 914 4.63 -19.13 -38.66
C GLU A 914 4.39 -19.49 -37.19
N GLU A 915 4.18 -18.46 -36.35
CA GLU A 915 3.53 -18.63 -35.06
C GLU A 915 2.12 -19.20 -35.29
N PRO A 916 1.64 -20.10 -34.40
CA PRO A 916 0.33 -20.68 -34.56
C PRO A 916 -0.69 -19.55 -34.55
N THR A 917 -1.49 -19.49 -35.60
CA THR A 917 -2.60 -18.57 -35.76
C THR A 917 -3.35 -18.47 -34.44
N GLU A 918 -3.28 -17.30 -33.80
CA GLU A 918 -4.20 -16.93 -32.73
C GLU A 918 -5.61 -17.14 -33.28
N PRO A 919 -6.47 -17.90 -32.57
CA PRO A 919 -7.80 -18.19 -33.08
C PRO A 919 -8.51 -16.86 -33.33
N GLU A 920 -9.07 -16.69 -34.53
CA GLU A 920 -10.08 -15.66 -34.78
C GLU A 920 -11.00 -15.61 -33.56
N VAL A 921 -11.22 -14.41 -33.00
CA VAL A 921 -12.25 -14.22 -31.98
C VAL A 921 -13.51 -14.90 -32.54
N PRO A 922 -14.00 -15.99 -31.91
CA PRO A 922 -15.21 -16.58 -32.41
C PRO A 922 -16.28 -15.52 -32.20
N VAL A 923 -16.81 -15.00 -33.31
CA VAL A 923 -18.26 -14.79 -33.36
C VAL A 923 -18.82 -16.07 -32.75
N PRO A 924 -19.56 -16.02 -31.62
CA PRO A 924 -20.06 -17.24 -31.03
C PRO A 924 -20.79 -17.98 -32.16
N PRO A 925 -20.36 -19.19 -32.55
CA PRO A 925 -21.20 -19.98 -33.43
C PRO A 925 -22.54 -20.08 -32.71
N PRO A 926 -23.68 -20.20 -33.42
CA PRO A 926 -24.82 -20.85 -32.80
C PRO A 926 -24.25 -22.18 -32.31
N SER A 927 -24.07 -22.29 -31.00
CA SER A 927 -23.58 -23.51 -30.37
C SER A 927 -24.49 -24.61 -30.89
N ASP A 928 -23.97 -25.66 -31.51
CA ASP A 928 -24.74 -26.88 -31.73
C ASP A 928 -24.84 -27.70 -30.42
N GLU A 929 -24.17 -27.24 -29.34
CA GLU A 929 -24.13 -27.93 -28.05
C GLU A 929 -25.33 -27.59 -27.14
N PRO A 930 -25.99 -28.61 -26.57
CA PRO A 930 -27.10 -28.42 -25.63
C PRO A 930 -26.66 -27.64 -24.39
N LEU A 931 -27.62 -27.05 -23.68
CA LEU A 931 -27.41 -26.32 -22.44
C LEU A 931 -26.43 -27.07 -21.52
N ALA A 932 -25.27 -26.48 -21.18
CA ALA A 932 -24.25 -27.10 -20.34
C ALA A 932 -23.51 -26.06 -19.49
N VAL A 933 -23.43 -26.26 -18.17
CA VAL A 933 -22.72 -25.36 -17.25
C VAL A 933 -21.29 -25.84 -17.07
N TYR A 934 -20.30 -25.04 -17.44
CA TYR A 934 -18.88 -25.43 -17.42
C TYR A 934 -18.07 -24.77 -16.30
N TYR A 935 -18.61 -23.75 -15.64
CA TYR A 935 -18.03 -23.17 -14.44
C TYR A 935 -19.16 -22.78 -13.47
N PRO A 936 -19.09 -23.09 -12.15
CA PRO A 936 -17.94 -23.67 -11.44
C PRO A 936 -17.71 -25.16 -11.74
N THR A 937 -16.46 -25.60 -11.64
CA THR A 937 -16.01 -26.99 -11.83
C THR A 937 -15.97 -27.75 -10.49
N ALA A 938 -15.69 -29.06 -10.53
CA ALA A 938 -15.65 -29.88 -9.32
C ALA A 938 -14.54 -29.47 -8.31
N ASP A 939 -13.47 -28.86 -8.82
CA ASP A 939 -12.32 -28.43 -8.01
C ASP A 939 -12.47 -26.97 -7.54
N THR A 940 -13.59 -26.32 -7.89
CA THR A 940 -13.82 -24.93 -7.54
C THR A 940 -14.13 -24.82 -6.05
N VAL A 941 -13.34 -24.00 -5.34
CA VAL A 941 -13.57 -23.63 -3.94
C VAL A 941 -13.85 -22.13 -3.88
N VAL A 942 -14.98 -21.75 -3.28
CA VAL A 942 -15.46 -20.37 -3.24
C VAL A 942 -16.00 -20.03 -1.86
N SER A 943 -15.83 -18.78 -1.41
CA SER A 943 -16.29 -18.39 -0.07
C SER A 943 -17.75 -17.93 -0.10
N ALA A 944 -18.50 -18.25 0.95
CA ALA A 944 -19.81 -17.65 1.20
C ALA A 944 -19.66 -16.12 1.26
N GLY A 945 -20.56 -15.38 0.62
CA GLY A 945 -20.48 -13.91 0.53
C GLY A 945 -19.64 -13.37 -0.62
N ASN A 946 -18.88 -14.20 -1.35
CA ASN A 946 -18.08 -13.73 -2.50
C ASN A 946 -18.90 -13.69 -3.79
N VAL A 947 -18.48 -12.79 -4.69
CA VAL A 947 -19.00 -12.70 -6.06
C VAL A 947 -18.33 -13.77 -6.91
N MET A 948 -19.12 -14.45 -7.72
CA MET A 948 -18.66 -15.39 -8.74
C MET A 948 -19.44 -15.23 -10.03
N THR A 949 -18.82 -15.62 -11.14
CA THR A 949 -19.47 -15.65 -12.46
C THR A 949 -19.78 -17.09 -12.83
N LEU A 950 -21.05 -17.44 -12.89
CA LEU A 950 -21.54 -18.72 -13.39
C LEU A 950 -21.48 -18.71 -14.92
N ARG A 951 -20.94 -19.76 -15.55
CA ARG A 951 -20.79 -19.81 -17.03
C ARG A 951 -21.35 -21.09 -17.64
N TRP A 952 -22.07 -20.95 -18.75
CA TRP A 952 -22.69 -22.05 -19.48
C TRP A 952 -22.68 -21.83 -21.01
N THR A 953 -22.85 -22.90 -21.76
CA THR A 953 -23.13 -22.88 -23.20
C THR A 953 -24.60 -23.17 -23.45
N SER A 954 -25.15 -22.68 -24.57
CA SER A 954 -26.56 -22.91 -24.97
C SER A 954 -26.70 -22.86 -26.49
N ASN A 955 -27.31 -23.90 -27.08
CA ASN A 955 -27.73 -23.95 -28.49
C ASN A 955 -29.10 -23.33 -28.77
N ILE A 956 -29.75 -22.77 -27.75
CA ILE A 956 -31.06 -22.13 -27.89
C ILE A 956 -30.86 -20.77 -28.56
N ALA A 957 -31.04 -20.71 -29.87
CA ALA A 957 -30.83 -19.52 -30.71
C ALA A 957 -31.93 -18.44 -30.58
N ASP A 958 -32.93 -18.65 -29.72
CA ASP A 958 -34.04 -17.73 -29.51
C ASP A 958 -33.67 -16.69 -28.43
N PRO A 959 -33.52 -15.39 -28.77
CA PRO A 959 -33.12 -14.35 -27.84
C PRO A 959 -34.18 -14.06 -26.76
N ASP A 960 -35.43 -14.49 -26.98
CA ASP A 960 -36.50 -14.35 -26.00
C ASP A 960 -36.43 -15.43 -24.91
N VAL A 961 -35.62 -16.48 -25.08
CA VAL A 961 -35.48 -17.54 -24.07
C VAL A 961 -34.61 -17.07 -22.91
N THR A 962 -35.23 -17.02 -21.74
CA THR A 962 -34.58 -16.67 -20.46
C THR A 962 -34.29 -17.92 -19.64
N ILE A 963 -33.35 -17.79 -18.70
CA ILE A 963 -32.93 -18.86 -17.80
C ILE A 963 -33.22 -18.52 -16.34
N SER A 964 -33.50 -19.55 -15.54
CA SER A 964 -33.47 -19.51 -14.09
C SER A 964 -32.10 -19.98 -13.60
N VAL A 965 -31.53 -19.24 -12.65
CA VAL A 965 -30.26 -19.57 -11.98
C VAL A 965 -30.56 -20.04 -10.57
N LEU A 966 -30.22 -21.30 -10.28
CA LEU A 966 -30.56 -21.99 -9.03
C LEU A 966 -29.29 -22.57 -8.39
N LEU A 967 -29.16 -22.47 -7.08
CA LEU A 967 -28.11 -23.12 -6.30
C LEU A 967 -28.71 -24.22 -5.44
N TYR A 968 -28.10 -25.40 -5.49
CA TYR A 968 -28.48 -26.57 -4.71
C TYR A 968 -27.34 -26.98 -3.77
N LYS A 969 -27.70 -27.49 -2.60
CA LYS A 969 -26.82 -28.29 -1.73
C LYS A 969 -27.33 -29.73 -1.77
N GLY A 970 -26.58 -30.62 -2.41
CA GLY A 970 -27.05 -31.93 -2.83
C GLY A 970 -28.27 -31.82 -3.74
N ASN A 971 -29.45 -32.22 -3.26
CA ASN A 971 -30.72 -32.16 -4.00
C ASN A 971 -31.71 -31.13 -3.44
N ILE A 972 -31.31 -30.35 -2.43
CA ILE A 972 -32.15 -29.31 -1.81
C ILE A 972 -31.81 -27.97 -2.44
N LEU A 973 -32.83 -27.25 -2.90
CA LEU A 973 -32.66 -25.89 -3.42
C LEU A 973 -32.25 -24.98 -2.26
N ALA A 974 -31.00 -24.48 -2.30
CA ALA A 974 -30.47 -23.56 -1.31
C ALA A 974 -30.90 -22.12 -1.61
N LYS A 975 -30.75 -21.67 -2.87
CA LYS A 975 -31.17 -20.33 -3.29
C LYS A 975 -31.54 -20.28 -4.76
N LYS A 976 -32.44 -19.38 -5.11
CA LYS A 976 -32.69 -18.95 -6.48
C LYS A 976 -32.15 -17.54 -6.67
N PHE A 977 -31.28 -17.36 -7.66
CA PHE A 977 -30.66 -16.08 -7.98
C PHE A 977 -31.45 -15.32 -9.05
N ALA A 978 -31.90 -16.02 -10.08
CA ALA A 978 -32.71 -15.44 -11.14
C ALA A 978 -33.88 -16.35 -11.50
N SER A 979 -35.03 -15.74 -11.82
CA SER A 979 -36.14 -16.45 -12.47
C SER A 979 -36.12 -16.28 -13.99
N TYR A 980 -35.62 -15.15 -14.49
CA TYR A 980 -35.64 -14.78 -15.91
C TYR A 980 -34.37 -13.98 -16.27
N ALA A 981 -33.19 -14.62 -16.18
CA ALA A 981 -31.94 -14.02 -16.62
C ALA A 981 -31.74 -14.19 -18.15
N PRO A 982 -31.05 -13.27 -18.83
CA PRO A 982 -30.66 -13.45 -20.22
C PRO A 982 -29.88 -14.75 -20.44
N ASN A 983 -30.16 -15.46 -21.54
CA ASN A 983 -29.41 -16.66 -21.92
C ASN A 983 -28.15 -16.31 -22.73
N ASN A 984 -27.27 -15.51 -22.16
CA ASN A 984 -26.06 -14.97 -22.81
C ASN A 984 -24.77 -15.72 -22.45
N GLY A 985 -24.86 -16.84 -21.72
CA GLY A 985 -23.75 -17.72 -21.38
C GLY A 985 -23.02 -17.40 -20.07
N GLU A 986 -23.28 -16.25 -19.43
CA GLU A 986 -22.67 -15.89 -18.15
C GLU A 986 -23.65 -15.18 -17.19
N TYR A 987 -23.52 -15.42 -15.90
CA TYR A 987 -24.34 -14.78 -14.87
C TYR A 987 -23.51 -14.50 -13.61
N VAL A 988 -23.32 -13.21 -13.31
CA VAL A 988 -22.60 -12.76 -12.11
C VAL A 988 -23.54 -12.81 -10.91
N LEU A 989 -23.11 -13.47 -9.83
CA LEU A 989 -23.92 -13.65 -8.63
C LEU A 989 -23.06 -13.52 -7.37
N SER A 990 -23.66 -12.99 -6.30
CA SER A 990 -23.05 -12.97 -4.96
C SER A 990 -23.56 -14.15 -4.15
N LEU A 991 -22.68 -15.08 -3.80
CA LEU A 991 -23.05 -16.20 -2.94
C LEU A 991 -23.55 -15.67 -1.59
N PRO A 992 -24.66 -16.20 -1.03
CA PRO A 992 -25.12 -15.81 0.29
C PRO A 992 -24.03 -16.03 1.33
N SER A 993 -23.88 -15.06 2.24
CA SER A 993 -22.92 -15.16 3.35
C SER A 993 -23.34 -16.18 4.41
N ASP A 994 -24.60 -16.59 4.41
CA ASP A 994 -25.19 -17.58 5.33
C ASP A 994 -25.17 -19.02 4.76
N LEU A 995 -24.47 -19.27 3.66
CA LEU A 995 -24.25 -20.64 3.19
C LEU A 995 -23.34 -21.40 4.14
N ASP A 996 -23.77 -22.57 4.61
CA ASP A 996 -22.92 -23.46 5.39
C ASP A 996 -21.65 -23.82 4.60
N ALA A 997 -20.49 -23.83 5.25
CA ALA A 997 -19.27 -24.36 4.68
C ALA A 997 -19.40 -25.87 4.36
N GLY A 998 -18.69 -26.32 3.32
CA GLY A 998 -18.61 -27.72 2.92
C GLY A 998 -18.87 -27.98 1.43
N ASP A 999 -18.73 -29.24 1.07
CA ASP A 999 -18.85 -29.71 -0.31
C ASP A 999 -20.32 -29.90 -0.73
N ASN A 1000 -20.52 -30.38 -1.97
CA ASN A 1000 -21.83 -30.78 -2.49
C ASN A 1000 -22.74 -29.63 -2.94
N TYR A 1001 -22.17 -28.47 -3.29
CA TYR A 1001 -22.92 -27.39 -3.94
C TYR A 1001 -22.89 -27.53 -5.45
N LYS A 1002 -24.00 -27.18 -6.11
CA LYS A 1002 -24.05 -27.10 -7.58
C LYS A 1002 -25.03 -26.03 -8.03
N PHE A 1003 -24.69 -25.37 -9.13
CA PHE A 1003 -25.63 -24.52 -9.84
C PHE A 1003 -26.44 -25.35 -10.83
N ARG A 1004 -27.69 -24.98 -11.01
CA ARG A 1004 -28.56 -25.45 -12.08
C ARG A 1004 -29.05 -24.26 -12.88
N ILE A 1005 -28.74 -24.28 -14.18
CA ILE A 1005 -29.38 -23.42 -15.17
C ILE A 1005 -30.58 -24.17 -15.73
N ARG A 1006 -31.71 -23.49 -15.88
CA ARG A 1006 -32.95 -24.06 -16.41
C ARG A 1006 -33.64 -23.05 -17.31
N THR A 1007 -34.16 -23.45 -18.46
CA THR A 1007 -34.99 -22.54 -19.28
C THR A 1007 -36.28 -22.15 -18.56
N ALA A 1008 -36.59 -20.85 -18.55
CA ALA A 1008 -37.67 -20.28 -17.73
C ALA A 1008 -38.98 -20.07 -18.51
N ASN A 1009 -38.88 -19.84 -19.82
CA ASN A 1009 -40.00 -19.51 -20.70
C ASN A 1009 -40.00 -20.29 -22.03
N SER A 1010 -39.26 -21.41 -22.11
CA SER A 1010 -39.30 -22.33 -23.26
C SER A 1010 -39.96 -23.68 -22.91
N TYR A 1011 -40.49 -24.38 -23.92
CA TYR A 1011 -41.01 -25.75 -23.78
C TYR A 1011 -40.51 -26.64 -24.92
N PRO A 1012 -39.95 -27.84 -24.64
CA PRO A 1012 -39.74 -28.43 -23.32
C PRO A 1012 -38.71 -27.67 -22.48
N ILE A 1013 -38.78 -27.84 -21.16
CA ILE A 1013 -37.85 -27.21 -20.21
C ILE A 1013 -36.53 -28.00 -20.24
N ASP A 1014 -35.45 -27.33 -20.62
CA ASP A 1014 -34.09 -27.87 -20.52
C ASP A 1014 -33.40 -27.36 -19.25
N TYR A 1015 -32.49 -28.17 -18.71
CA TYR A 1015 -31.65 -27.78 -17.57
C TYR A 1015 -30.27 -28.43 -17.63
N ALA A 1016 -29.30 -27.77 -17.01
CA ALA A 1016 -27.94 -28.24 -16.87
C ALA A 1016 -27.42 -27.92 -15.47
N ASP A 1017 -26.64 -28.85 -14.91
CA ASP A 1017 -25.98 -28.69 -13.61
C ASP A 1017 -24.50 -28.37 -13.82
N SER A 1018 -23.92 -27.53 -12.95
CA SER A 1018 -22.48 -27.33 -12.86
C SER A 1018 -21.77 -28.56 -12.28
N GLY A 1019 -20.42 -28.52 -12.28
CA GLY A 1019 -19.65 -29.39 -11.39
C GLY A 1019 -20.03 -29.18 -9.93
N ILE A 1020 -19.82 -30.20 -9.10
CA ILE A 1020 -20.06 -30.10 -7.66
C ILE A 1020 -18.89 -29.35 -7.04
N PHE A 1021 -19.13 -28.13 -6.56
CA PHE A 1021 -18.10 -27.26 -5.99
C PHE A 1021 -18.23 -27.14 -4.46
N THR A 1022 -17.22 -26.56 -3.84
CA THR A 1022 -17.10 -26.45 -2.38
C THR A 1022 -17.21 -25.01 -1.90
N ILE A 1023 -17.97 -24.79 -0.82
CA ILE A 1023 -17.89 -23.55 -0.05
C ILE A 1023 -16.75 -23.68 0.96
N GLY A 1024 -15.70 -22.86 0.80
CA GLY A 1024 -14.47 -22.91 1.61
C GLY A 1024 -14.73 -22.67 3.11
N VAL A 1025 -13.93 -23.30 3.97
CA VAL A 1025 -13.95 -23.09 5.42
C VAL A 1025 -13.09 -21.87 5.77
N SER A 1026 -13.66 -20.86 6.43
CA SER A 1026 -12.89 -19.73 6.94
C SER A 1026 -11.86 -20.21 7.96
N SER A 1027 -10.60 -19.79 7.81
CA SER A 1027 -9.51 -20.17 8.73
C SER A 1027 -8.83 -18.94 9.34
N VAL A 1028 -8.38 -19.05 10.59
CA VAL A 1028 -7.57 -18.05 11.30
C VAL A 1028 -6.30 -18.71 11.81
N THR A 1029 -5.14 -18.09 11.64
CA THR A 1029 -3.86 -18.57 12.17
C THR A 1029 -3.10 -17.43 12.83
N VAL A 1030 -2.89 -17.50 14.14
CA VAL A 1030 -2.14 -16.48 14.89
C VAL A 1030 -0.65 -16.62 14.61
N ALA A 1031 -0.01 -15.54 14.15
CA ALA A 1031 1.39 -15.49 13.75
C ALA A 1031 2.32 -14.84 14.80
N TYR A 1032 1.75 -14.06 15.73
CA TYR A 1032 2.46 -13.43 16.84
C TYR A 1032 1.50 -13.15 18.01
N PRO A 1033 1.90 -13.33 19.29
CA PRO A 1033 3.25 -13.68 19.79
C PRO A 1033 3.70 -15.11 19.44
N ARG A 1034 5.01 -15.38 19.51
CA ARG A 1034 5.62 -16.70 19.26
C ARG A 1034 6.17 -17.30 20.55
N GLU A 1035 6.55 -18.59 20.53
CA GLU A 1035 7.16 -19.27 21.68
C GLU A 1035 8.37 -18.47 22.21
N GLU A 1036 8.50 -18.36 23.54
CA GLU A 1036 9.56 -17.61 24.25
C GLU A 1036 9.53 -16.08 24.09
N THR A 1037 8.43 -15.51 23.58
CA THR A 1037 8.24 -14.05 23.62
C THR A 1037 8.07 -13.59 25.07
N GLU A 1038 8.73 -12.50 25.46
CA GLU A 1038 8.59 -11.89 26.79
C GLU A 1038 7.88 -10.54 26.69
N TRP A 1039 6.73 -10.40 27.36
CA TRP A 1039 5.98 -9.16 27.48
C TRP A 1039 6.09 -8.61 28.89
N GLN A 1040 6.22 -7.30 29.01
CA GLN A 1040 6.26 -6.57 30.27
C GLN A 1040 4.87 -5.98 30.54
N MET A 1041 4.44 -6.05 31.79
CA MET A 1041 3.20 -5.38 32.23
C MET A 1041 3.31 -3.87 31.99
N GLY A 1042 2.24 -3.23 31.51
CA GLY A 1042 2.19 -1.79 31.23
C GLY A 1042 2.70 -1.37 29.84
N ASP A 1043 3.26 -2.29 29.04
CA ASP A 1043 3.70 -2.01 27.67
C ASP A 1043 2.63 -2.39 26.63
N THR A 1044 2.69 -1.76 25.45
CA THR A 1044 1.80 -2.04 24.31
C THR A 1044 2.46 -3.00 23.32
N TYR A 1045 1.73 -4.03 22.92
CA TYR A 1045 2.18 -5.06 21.98
C TYR A 1045 1.15 -5.26 20.86
N THR A 1046 1.62 -5.67 19.69
CA THR A 1046 0.75 -5.94 18.53
C THR A 1046 0.59 -7.44 18.33
N ALA A 1047 -0.61 -7.99 18.56
CA ALA A 1047 -0.94 -9.36 18.14
C ALA A 1047 -1.16 -9.40 16.61
N ARG A 1048 -0.70 -10.45 15.93
CA ARG A 1048 -0.82 -10.60 14.46
C ARG A 1048 -1.35 -11.97 14.08
N TRP A 1049 -2.18 -12.04 13.04
CA TRP A 1049 -2.75 -13.28 12.53
C TRP A 1049 -2.97 -13.21 11.01
N LYS A 1050 -3.06 -14.39 10.38
CA LYS A 1050 -3.48 -14.56 8.99
C LYS A 1050 -4.87 -15.14 8.98
N THR A 1051 -5.65 -14.79 7.96
CA THR A 1051 -6.99 -15.37 7.73
C THR A 1051 -7.12 -15.82 6.29
N GLU A 1052 -7.78 -16.95 6.08
CA GLU A 1052 -8.16 -17.41 4.75
C GLU A 1052 -9.69 -17.40 4.61
N TYR A 1053 -10.18 -17.20 3.38
CA TYR A 1053 -11.58 -17.35 3.00
C TYR A 1053 -12.58 -16.42 3.74
N GLY A 1054 -12.30 -15.11 3.78
CA GLY A 1054 -13.34 -14.07 3.91
C GLY A 1054 -13.75 -13.63 5.32
N VAL A 1055 -12.96 -13.92 6.36
CA VAL A 1055 -13.20 -13.45 7.74
C VAL A 1055 -13.22 -11.92 7.80
N LYS A 1056 -14.36 -11.31 8.11
CA LYS A 1056 -14.55 -9.85 8.18
C LYS A 1056 -14.34 -9.29 9.57
N PHE A 1057 -14.67 -10.07 10.60
CA PHE A 1057 -14.58 -9.65 12.00
C PHE A 1057 -13.95 -10.75 12.85
N VAL A 1058 -13.19 -10.36 13.88
CA VAL A 1058 -12.56 -11.28 14.82
C VAL A 1058 -12.81 -10.88 16.28
N ASP A 1059 -12.80 -11.89 17.14
CA ASP A 1059 -12.73 -11.75 18.59
C ASP A 1059 -11.31 -12.13 19.05
N ILE A 1060 -10.73 -11.32 19.94
CA ILE A 1060 -9.35 -11.45 20.41
C ILE A 1060 -9.36 -11.62 21.92
N GLU A 1061 -8.68 -12.66 22.39
CA GLU A 1061 -8.75 -13.15 23.75
C GLU A 1061 -7.36 -13.39 24.33
N LEU A 1062 -7.17 -12.99 25.58
CA LEU A 1062 -5.99 -13.33 26.36
C LEU A 1062 -6.27 -14.59 27.18
N LEU A 1063 -5.41 -15.59 27.02
CA LEU A 1063 -5.41 -16.85 27.73
C LEU A 1063 -4.21 -16.93 28.69
N ASN A 1064 -4.34 -17.69 29.77
CA ASN A 1064 -3.21 -18.18 30.58
C ASN A 1064 -3.44 -19.66 30.93
N ALA A 1065 -2.47 -20.52 30.65
CA ALA A 1065 -2.58 -21.98 30.75
C ALA A 1065 -3.84 -22.51 30.05
N ASN A 1066 -4.15 -21.98 28.86
CA ASN A 1066 -5.35 -22.26 28.06
C ASN A 1066 -6.70 -21.91 28.73
N GLN A 1067 -6.68 -21.12 29.81
CA GLN A 1067 -7.89 -20.59 30.44
C GLN A 1067 -8.12 -19.14 30.02
N HIS A 1068 -9.37 -18.79 29.73
CA HIS A 1068 -9.78 -17.42 29.47
C HIS A 1068 -9.43 -16.51 30.65
N ILE A 1069 -8.69 -15.44 30.39
CA ILE A 1069 -8.39 -14.39 31.36
C ILE A 1069 -9.24 -13.16 31.08
N ALA A 1070 -9.16 -12.65 29.84
CA ALA A 1070 -9.89 -11.46 29.43
C ALA A 1070 -10.11 -11.42 27.93
N TRP A 1071 -11.13 -10.68 27.51
CA TRP A 1071 -11.28 -10.27 26.12
C TRP A 1071 -10.42 -9.04 25.88
N ILE A 1072 -9.55 -9.11 24.86
CA ILE A 1072 -8.79 -7.97 24.36
C ILE A 1072 -9.71 -7.11 23.50
N ALA A 1073 -10.43 -7.75 22.58
CA ALA A 1073 -11.37 -7.09 21.69
C ALA A 1073 -12.46 -8.06 21.22
N LYS A 1074 -13.64 -7.54 20.85
CA LYS A 1074 -14.72 -8.34 20.28
C LYS A 1074 -15.33 -7.70 19.04
N GLY A 1075 -15.63 -8.52 18.03
CA GLY A 1075 -16.26 -8.13 16.78
C GLY A 1075 -15.51 -7.00 16.06
N VAL A 1076 -14.19 -6.95 16.20
CA VAL A 1076 -13.37 -5.92 15.56
C VAL A 1076 -13.11 -6.31 14.11
N LYS A 1077 -13.03 -5.31 13.23
CA LYS A 1077 -12.75 -5.54 11.81
C LYS A 1077 -11.43 -6.29 11.67
N ASN A 1078 -11.42 -7.34 10.86
CA ASN A 1078 -10.22 -8.11 10.59
C ASN A 1078 -9.22 -7.27 9.79
N THR A 1079 -8.15 -6.82 10.47
CA THR A 1079 -7.04 -6.05 9.90
C THR A 1079 -5.73 -6.85 9.88
N GLY A 1080 -5.76 -8.12 10.28
CA GLY A 1080 -4.57 -8.99 10.42
C GLY A 1080 -3.64 -8.67 11.60
N ALA A 1081 -3.91 -7.57 12.33
CA ALA A 1081 -3.16 -7.16 13.50
C ALA A 1081 -4.00 -6.32 14.46
N TYR A 1082 -3.68 -6.36 15.76
CA TYR A 1082 -4.32 -5.56 16.79
C TYR A 1082 -3.33 -5.16 17.88
N GLU A 1083 -3.29 -3.86 18.20
CA GLU A 1083 -2.49 -3.33 19.30
C GLU A 1083 -3.23 -3.46 20.63
N TYR A 1084 -2.52 -3.95 21.65
CA TYR A 1084 -3.06 -4.20 22.98
C TYR A 1084 -2.05 -3.76 24.05
N GLU A 1085 -2.51 -2.93 24.97
CA GLU A 1085 -1.77 -2.53 26.15
C GLU A 1085 -1.97 -3.56 27.27
N LEU A 1086 -0.86 -4.13 27.76
CA LEU A 1086 -0.90 -5.18 28.76
C LEU A 1086 -1.17 -4.58 30.15
N PRO A 1087 -2.18 -5.05 30.91
CA PRO A 1087 -2.52 -4.45 32.20
C PRO A 1087 -1.37 -4.48 33.22
N GLU A 1088 -1.19 -3.39 33.98
CA GLU A 1088 -0.13 -3.25 34.98
C GLU A 1088 -0.24 -4.25 36.17
N GLU A 1089 -1.43 -4.82 36.40
CA GLU A 1089 -1.73 -5.70 37.54
C GLU A 1089 -1.85 -7.20 37.18
N MET A 1090 -1.21 -7.65 36.10
CA MET A 1090 -1.26 -9.07 35.72
C MET A 1090 -0.37 -9.96 36.60
N ALA A 1091 -0.66 -11.27 36.63
CA ALA A 1091 0.22 -12.24 37.27
C ALA A 1091 1.36 -12.64 36.33
N ALA A 1092 2.61 -12.65 36.79
CA ALA A 1092 3.72 -13.16 35.98
C ALA A 1092 3.56 -14.67 35.74
N SER A 1093 3.67 -15.11 34.48
CA SER A 1093 3.48 -16.50 34.04
C SER A 1093 4.12 -16.69 32.67
N ASP A 1094 4.61 -17.89 32.38
CA ASP A 1094 5.08 -18.34 31.05
C ASP A 1094 3.95 -18.99 30.21
N GLY A 1095 2.73 -19.04 30.76
CA GLY A 1095 1.59 -19.73 30.16
C GLY A 1095 0.62 -18.86 29.37
N TYR A 1096 0.95 -17.61 29.02
CA TYR A 1096 0.01 -16.74 28.31
C TYR A 1096 -0.08 -17.07 26.82
N ALA A 1097 -1.26 -16.88 26.22
CA ALA A 1097 -1.46 -16.99 24.77
C ALA A 1097 -2.53 -15.99 24.29
N ILE A 1098 -2.42 -15.55 23.03
CA ILE A 1098 -3.46 -14.77 22.36
C ILE A 1098 -4.26 -15.71 21.48
N ARG A 1099 -5.58 -15.79 21.70
CA ARG A 1099 -6.50 -16.52 20.83
C ARG A 1099 -7.30 -15.55 19.99
N VAL A 1100 -7.34 -15.81 18.69
CA VAL A 1100 -8.15 -15.06 17.72
C VAL A 1100 -9.16 -16.00 17.12
N CYS A 1101 -10.43 -15.59 17.13
CA CYS A 1101 -11.54 -16.35 16.58
C CYS A 1101 -12.26 -15.53 15.51
N ALA A 1102 -12.70 -16.18 14.43
CA ALA A 1102 -13.61 -15.57 13.47
C ALA A 1102 -14.98 -15.32 14.13
N SER A 1103 -15.47 -14.07 14.10
CA SER A 1103 -16.73 -13.68 14.75
C SER A 1103 -17.97 -13.89 13.87
N ASP A 1104 -17.77 -14.11 12.57
CA ASP A 1104 -18.80 -14.17 11.53
C ASP A 1104 -19.05 -15.58 10.96
N SER A 1105 -18.33 -16.59 11.45
CA SER A 1105 -18.52 -18.01 11.12
C SER A 1105 -18.65 -18.85 12.39
N ASP A 1106 -18.86 -20.17 12.26
CA ASP A 1106 -18.91 -21.15 13.37
C ASP A 1106 -17.52 -21.35 14.04
N GLY A 1107 -16.88 -20.25 14.43
CA GLY A 1107 -15.87 -20.20 15.48
C GLY A 1107 -14.52 -20.84 15.17
N ASP A 1108 -13.99 -20.74 13.94
CA ASP A 1108 -12.59 -21.11 13.74
C ASP A 1108 -11.68 -20.19 14.57
N CYS A 1109 -10.89 -20.80 15.43
CA CYS A 1109 -10.07 -20.13 16.43
C CYS A 1109 -8.65 -20.69 16.37
N SER A 1110 -7.68 -19.79 16.35
CA SER A 1110 -6.27 -20.14 16.52
C SER A 1110 -5.72 -19.41 17.74
N ALA A 1111 -4.87 -20.10 18.50
CA ALA A 1111 -4.10 -19.51 19.58
C ALA A 1111 -2.64 -19.38 19.14
N SER A 1112 -2.00 -18.30 19.59
CA SER A 1112 -0.55 -18.17 19.53
C SER A 1112 0.14 -19.28 20.30
N ASP A 1113 1.45 -19.41 20.10
CA ASP A 1113 2.30 -20.13 21.04
C ASP A 1113 2.24 -19.48 22.45
N LEU A 1114 2.71 -20.23 23.45
CA LEU A 1114 2.80 -19.72 24.81
C LEU A 1114 3.92 -18.67 24.91
N PHE A 1115 3.64 -17.57 25.61
CA PHE A 1115 4.57 -16.48 25.87
C PHE A 1115 4.59 -16.10 27.35
N ALA A 1116 5.69 -15.47 27.78
CA ALA A 1116 5.90 -15.07 29.15
C ALA A 1116 5.49 -13.61 29.39
N VAL A 1117 4.83 -13.37 30.52
CA VAL A 1117 4.58 -12.02 31.05
C VAL A 1117 5.39 -11.84 32.32
N GLN A 1118 6.21 -10.78 32.38
CA GLN A 1118 7.05 -10.44 33.52
C GLN A 1118 6.58 -9.19 34.26
N THR A 1119 6.95 -9.09 35.54
CA THR A 1119 6.67 -7.91 36.37
C THR A 1119 7.53 -6.74 35.95
N LEU A 1120 6.94 -5.53 35.99
CA LEU A 1120 7.63 -4.26 35.75
C LEU A 1120 8.96 -4.20 36.53
N ALA A 1121 10.08 -4.08 35.82
CA ALA A 1121 11.40 -3.97 36.45
C ALA A 1121 11.53 -2.63 37.20
N VAL A 1122 11.20 -2.61 38.48
CA VAL A 1122 11.57 -1.50 39.38
C VAL A 1122 13.05 -1.62 39.67
N LEU A 1123 13.88 -0.95 38.86
CA LEU A 1123 15.27 -0.64 39.23
C LEU A 1123 15.24 0.34 40.41
N GLY A 1124 15.33 -0.21 41.62
CA GLY A 1124 15.30 0.55 42.87
C GLY A 1124 15.70 -0.30 44.07
N ASP A 1125 17.00 -0.61 44.15
CA ASP A 1125 17.80 -0.57 45.38
C ASP A 1125 17.12 -1.09 46.68
N MET A 1126 17.08 -2.42 46.88
CA MET A 1126 16.92 -3.02 48.23
C MET A 1126 17.63 -4.38 48.33
N ASP A 1127 18.96 -4.37 48.19
CA ASP A 1127 19.80 -5.43 48.75
C ASP A 1127 20.32 -4.98 50.13
N SER A 1128 19.49 -5.10 51.17
CA SER A 1128 19.89 -5.20 52.58
C SER A 1128 18.70 -5.09 53.53
N ALA A 1129 17.98 -6.20 53.76
CA ALA A 1129 17.45 -6.62 55.07
C ALA A 1129 16.29 -7.62 54.92
N PHE A 1130 16.56 -8.92 55.10
CA PHE A 1130 15.94 -9.77 56.13
C PHE A 1130 16.37 -11.22 55.90
N ARG A 1131 17.36 -11.68 56.68
CA ARG A 1131 17.51 -13.10 57.01
C ARG A 1131 16.68 -13.36 58.27
N VAL A 1132 15.61 -14.17 58.17
CA VAL A 1132 15.11 -14.94 59.31
C VAL A 1132 14.70 -16.34 58.81
N GLU A 1133 15.22 -17.36 59.48
CA GLU A 1133 15.00 -18.79 59.25
C GLU A 1133 13.55 -19.26 59.47
N PRO A 1134 13.15 -20.43 58.92
CA PRO A 1134 11.78 -20.94 58.98
C PRO A 1134 11.56 -21.85 60.19
N ALA A 1135 10.55 -21.56 61.01
CA ALA A 1135 10.03 -22.56 61.95
C ALA A 1135 8.59 -22.27 62.42
N VAL A 1136 7.75 -23.31 62.31
CA VAL A 1136 6.52 -23.59 63.09
C VAL A 1136 5.26 -22.80 62.71
N LEU A 1137 4.28 -23.45 62.04
CA LEU A 1137 3.13 -24.10 62.70
C LEU A 1137 2.17 -24.71 61.67
N MET A 1138 2.04 -26.04 61.70
CA MET A 1138 0.92 -26.78 61.10
C MET A 1138 -0.37 -26.52 61.89
N GLY A 1139 -1.51 -26.50 61.20
CA GLY A 1139 -2.72 -27.14 61.72
C GLY A 1139 -4.03 -26.36 61.60
N THR A 1140 -4.91 -26.87 60.72
CA THR A 1140 -6.39 -26.88 60.83
C THR A 1140 -7.12 -25.53 60.70
N LEU A 1141 -8.29 -25.37 60.09
CA LEU A 1141 -9.40 -26.30 59.83
C LEU A 1141 -10.30 -25.72 58.71
N SER A 1142 -10.89 -26.59 57.92
CA SER A 1142 -11.95 -26.30 56.94
C SER A 1142 -13.29 -25.92 57.58
N LEU A 1143 -14.07 -25.14 56.83
CA LEU A 1143 -15.54 -24.97 56.83
C LEU A 1143 -16.25 -24.70 58.18
N VAL A 1144 -16.93 -23.55 58.30
CA VAL A 1144 -18.40 -23.50 58.48
C VAL A 1144 -18.93 -22.15 57.95
N LEU A 1145 -19.86 -22.31 57.01
CA LEU A 1145 -20.76 -21.33 56.40
C LEU A 1145 -21.78 -20.80 57.43
N VAL A 1146 -22.21 -19.54 57.26
CA VAL A 1146 -23.45 -18.95 57.83
C VAL A 1146 -23.48 -18.67 59.34
N ALA A 1147 -23.06 -17.47 59.73
CA ALA A 1147 -23.77 -16.62 60.69
C ALA A 1147 -23.01 -15.30 60.90
N LEU A 1148 -23.33 -14.27 60.11
CA LEU A 1148 -23.37 -12.84 60.49
C LEU A 1148 -23.47 -11.95 59.24
N VAL A 1149 -24.61 -12.07 58.55
CA VAL A 1149 -25.26 -10.85 58.05
C VAL A 1149 -25.88 -10.18 59.27
N THR A 1150 -25.77 -8.85 59.33
CA THR A 1150 -26.42 -7.91 60.27
C THR A 1150 -25.85 -7.73 61.68
N LEU A 1151 -24.64 -7.15 61.76
CA LEU A 1151 -24.25 -6.06 62.68
C LEU A 1151 -22.86 -5.60 62.17
N VAL A 1152 -22.64 -4.52 61.44
CA VAL A 1152 -22.92 -3.11 61.72
C VAL A 1152 -22.72 -2.37 60.39
N MET A 1153 -23.76 -1.78 59.82
CA MET A 1153 -23.58 -0.50 59.13
C MET A 1153 -23.27 0.55 60.22
N THR A 1154 -22.44 1.53 59.87
CA THR A 1154 -21.95 2.70 60.65
C THR A 1154 -20.71 2.46 61.52
N THR A 1155 -19.51 2.69 60.95
CA THR A 1155 -18.82 4.00 60.90
C THR A 1155 -17.86 4.05 59.74
#